data_AF-A0A6J3GYQ4-F1
#
_entry.id   AF-A0A6J3GYQ4-F1
#
_cell.length_a   1.000
_cell.length_b   1.000
_cell.length_c   1.000
_cell.angle_alpha   90.00
_cell.angle_beta   90.00
_cell.angle_gamma   90.00
#
_symmetry.space_group_name_H-M   'P 1'
#
loop_
_entity.id
_entity.type
_entity.pdbx_description
1 polymer ?
#
loop_
_entity_poly.entity_id
_entity_poly.type
_entity_poly.pdbx_seq_one_letter_code
_entity_poly.pdbx_strand_id
1 'polypeptide(L)'
;MGDRTRLTRDLVVFQTEGERGGASPPAPQKMQFLGRLVNTLSSVTNLFSNPFRVKEVAVADYASSGRVREEGQLILFQNAPSRTWDCVLVNSRNSQGGFRLFQLEVEADALVKFQQYSSQLLPFYESSPQVLQTEVLQHLTDLIRNHPSWSVAHLAVELGIRECFHHSRIISCANSTENEEGCTPLHLACRKGNEEILVELVQYCHAQMDVTDNKGETAFHYAVQGDNSQVLQLLGKNAVAGLNQVNNQGLTPLHLACQLGKQEMVRVLLLCNARCNIMGPNGYPIHSAMKFSQKGCAEMIISMDSSQIHSKDPRYGASPLHWAKNAEMTRMLLKRGCDVNGTSSAGNTALHVAVMRNRFDCAMVLLTHGANADARGEHGNTPLHLAMSKDNVEMIKALIVFGAEVDTRNDFGETPTLLASKISKQLQDLMHISRARKPAFILGSMRDEKRSHDHLLCLDGGGVKGLVIIQLLIAIEKASGVATKDLFDWVAGTSTGGILALAILHSKSMAYMRGVYFRMKDEVFRGSRPYESGPLEEFLKREFGEHTKMTDVKKPKVMLTGTLSDRQPAELHLFRNYDAPETVREPRFNQNVNLRPPTQPSDQLVWRAARSSGAAPTYFRPNGRFLDGGLLANNPTLDAMTEIHEYNQDLIRKGQANKVKKLSIVVSLGTGRSPQVPVTCVDVFRPSNPWELAKTVFGAKELGKMVVDCCTDPDGRAVDRARAWCEMVGIQYFRLNPQLGTDIMLDEVSDTVLVNALWETEVYIYEHREEFQKLIQLLLSP
;
A
#
# COMPACT_ATOMS: atom_id res chain seq x y z
N MET A 1 40.26 -40.53 -29.70
CA MET A 1 41.21 -40.30 -28.61
C MET A 1 41.26 -38.78 -28.42
N GLY A 2 40.40 -38.21 -27.58
CA GLY A 2 40.60 -38.04 -26.12
C GLY A 2 41.29 -36.67 -25.94
N ASP A 3 40.66 -35.61 -25.44
CA ASP A 3 40.06 -35.56 -24.11
C ASP A 3 38.97 -34.47 -24.01
N ARG A 4 37.88 -34.79 -23.29
CA ARG A 4 36.76 -33.89 -22.97
C ARG A 4 36.86 -33.52 -21.50
N THR A 5 37.28 -32.30 -21.17
CA THR A 5 37.15 -31.75 -19.83
C THR A 5 35.99 -30.76 -19.78
N ARG A 6 34.96 -31.19 -19.05
CA ARG A 6 33.73 -30.46 -18.71
C ARG A 6 34.07 -29.28 -17.79
N LEU A 7 33.68 -28.07 -18.18
CA LEU A 7 33.53 -26.93 -17.28
C LEU A 7 32.23 -27.10 -16.49
N THR A 8 32.35 -27.23 -15.18
CA THR A 8 31.28 -27.18 -14.20
C THR A 8 30.67 -25.78 -14.17
N ARG A 9 29.40 -25.70 -14.57
CA ARG A 9 28.54 -24.53 -14.34
C ARG A 9 27.92 -24.66 -12.95
N ASP A 10 28.43 -23.90 -11.97
CA ASP A 10 27.67 -23.63 -10.75
C ASP A 10 26.71 -22.47 -11.00
N LEU A 11 25.61 -22.83 -11.65
CA LEU A 11 24.37 -22.06 -11.65
C LEU A 11 23.62 -22.44 -10.39
N VAL A 12 23.63 -21.58 -9.37
CA VAL A 12 22.73 -21.72 -8.21
C VAL A 12 21.33 -21.30 -8.67
N VAL A 13 20.62 -22.27 -9.25
CA VAL A 13 19.19 -22.22 -9.53
C VAL A 13 18.45 -22.44 -8.21
N PHE A 14 17.62 -21.48 -7.80
CA PHE A 14 16.60 -21.73 -6.79
C PHE A 14 15.57 -22.69 -7.38
N GLN A 15 15.69 -23.98 -7.09
CA GLN A 15 14.73 -25.01 -7.43
C GLN A 15 13.52 -24.92 -6.49
N THR A 16 12.37 -24.57 -7.03
CA THR A 16 11.06 -24.90 -6.48
C THR A 16 10.49 -26.03 -7.33
N GLU A 17 10.37 -27.24 -6.78
CA GLU A 17 9.61 -28.31 -7.43
C GLU A 17 8.11 -28.16 -7.11
N GLY A 18 7.29 -28.25 -8.16
CA GLY A 18 5.86 -28.57 -8.09
C GLY A 18 5.66 -30.07 -7.84
N GLU A 19 4.46 -30.64 -7.75
CA GLU A 19 3.10 -30.23 -8.06
C GLU A 19 2.17 -31.07 -7.16
N ARG A 20 0.93 -30.59 -6.91
CA ARG A 20 -0.27 -31.45 -7.01
C ARG A 20 -1.54 -30.62 -7.10
N GLY A 21 -2.19 -30.78 -8.26
CA GLY A 21 -3.63 -30.76 -8.54
C GLY A 21 -4.55 -29.95 -7.63
N GLY A 22 -5.12 -28.90 -8.21
CA GLY A 22 -6.28 -28.22 -7.63
C GLY A 22 -7.54 -29.08 -7.63
N ALA A 23 -8.26 -29.03 -6.51
CA ALA A 23 -9.69 -29.29 -6.46
C ALA A 23 -10.31 -28.28 -5.48
N SER A 24 -11.19 -27.43 -6.01
CA SER A 24 -12.02 -26.47 -5.29
C SER A 24 -13.18 -27.17 -4.55
N PRO A 25 -13.80 -26.51 -3.56
CA PRO A 25 -14.61 -27.16 -2.54
C PRO A 25 -16.07 -27.32 -2.97
N PRO A 26 -16.84 -28.23 -2.32
CA PRO A 26 -18.28 -28.09 -2.28
C PRO A 26 -18.81 -27.94 -0.84
N ALA A 27 -19.81 -27.08 -0.71
CA ALA A 27 -20.88 -27.16 0.28
C ALA A 27 -22.21 -27.02 -0.49
N PRO A 28 -23.38 -27.28 0.11
CA PRO A 28 -23.83 -28.47 0.82
C PRO A 28 -25.00 -29.11 0.03
N GLN A 29 -25.04 -30.45 -0.10
CA GLN A 29 -26.23 -31.12 -0.66
C GLN A 29 -26.85 -32.08 0.36
N LYS A 30 -28.03 -31.66 0.84
CA LYS A 30 -29.13 -32.55 1.19
C LYS A 30 -29.29 -33.61 0.09
N MET A 31 -29.34 -34.89 0.44
CA MET A 31 -30.27 -35.82 -0.20
C MET A 31 -30.45 -37.13 0.57
N GLN A 32 -31.72 -37.55 0.59
CA GLN A 32 -32.21 -38.94 0.61
C GLN A 32 -32.33 -39.64 1.97
N PHE A 33 -33.36 -39.17 2.68
CA PHE A 33 -34.31 -39.99 3.42
C PHE A 33 -34.79 -41.21 2.57
N LEU A 34 -35.00 -42.35 3.25
CA LEU A 34 -35.69 -43.58 2.80
C LEU A 34 -34.95 -44.51 1.83
N GLY A 35 -34.12 -45.40 2.38
CA GLY A 35 -33.58 -46.51 1.57
C GLY A 35 -32.70 -47.54 2.28
N ARG A 36 -32.99 -47.91 3.54
CA ARG A 36 -32.66 -49.22 4.18
C ARG A 36 -32.97 -49.17 5.69
N LEU A 37 -34.26 -49.20 6.00
CA LEU A 37 -34.82 -49.09 7.35
C LEU A 37 -35.02 -50.47 8.01
N VAL A 38 -34.22 -51.50 7.69
CA VAL A 38 -34.46 -52.86 8.23
C VAL A 38 -33.21 -53.61 8.73
N ASN A 39 -31.99 -53.07 8.62
CA ASN A 39 -30.79 -53.73 9.21
C ASN A 39 -30.07 -52.86 10.26
N THR A 40 -30.78 -51.90 10.86
CA THR A 40 -30.29 -50.83 11.75
C THR A 40 -30.66 -51.02 13.23
N LEU A 41 -30.61 -52.23 13.79
CA LEU A 41 -30.87 -52.41 15.23
C LEU A 41 -29.89 -53.29 16.02
N SER A 42 -29.09 -54.16 15.38
CA SER A 42 -28.12 -55.02 16.09
C SER A 42 -26.67 -54.52 16.03
N SER A 43 -26.35 -53.62 15.11
CA SER A 43 -24.99 -53.08 14.90
C SER A 43 -24.75 -51.73 15.58
N VAL A 44 -25.76 -51.14 16.23
CA VAL A 44 -25.67 -49.83 16.91
C VAL A 44 -25.24 -49.96 18.38
N THR A 45 -25.29 -51.15 18.99
CA THR A 45 -24.91 -51.36 20.40
C THR A 45 -23.41 -51.57 20.63
N ASN A 46 -22.65 -52.05 19.63
CA ASN A 46 -21.20 -52.28 19.75
C ASN A 46 -20.33 -51.08 19.32
N LEU A 47 -20.93 -50.00 18.81
CA LEU A 47 -20.22 -48.79 18.37
C LEU A 47 -20.01 -47.74 19.49
N PHE A 48 -20.48 -48.01 20.72
CA PHE A 48 -20.50 -47.02 21.82
C PHE A 48 -19.53 -47.24 22.98
N SER A 49 -18.63 -48.22 22.93
CA SER A 49 -17.66 -48.44 24.01
C SER A 49 -16.27 -47.97 23.60
N ASN A 50 -16.03 -46.65 23.63
CA ASN A 50 -14.66 -46.15 23.76
C ASN A 50 -14.12 -46.68 25.11
N PRO A 51 -13.07 -47.53 25.12
CA PRO A 51 -12.56 -48.16 26.34
C PRO A 51 -11.96 -47.14 27.32
N PHE A 52 -11.70 -45.90 26.91
CA PHE A 52 -11.18 -44.82 27.77
C PHE A 52 -12.21 -43.74 28.06
N ARG A 53 -13.50 -44.03 27.90
CA ARG A 53 -14.55 -43.06 28.23
C ARG A 53 -14.78 -43.02 29.74
N VAL A 54 -14.56 -41.85 30.33
CA VAL A 54 -14.82 -41.57 31.73
C VAL A 54 -16.33 -41.63 31.99
N LYS A 55 -16.74 -42.47 32.94
CA LYS A 55 -18.14 -42.63 33.35
C LYS A 55 -18.27 -42.55 34.85
N GLU A 56 -19.24 -41.80 35.33
CA GLU A 56 -19.64 -41.86 36.73
C GLU A 56 -20.31 -43.21 37.01
N VAL A 57 -19.85 -43.89 38.06
CA VAL A 57 -20.24 -45.26 38.42
C VAL A 57 -20.40 -45.34 39.94
N ALA A 58 -21.35 -46.15 40.42
CA ALA A 58 -21.45 -46.40 41.85
C ALA A 58 -20.35 -47.39 42.24
N VAL A 59 -19.61 -47.11 43.31
CA VAL A 59 -18.55 -48.02 43.79
C VAL A 59 -19.13 -49.37 44.22
N ALA A 60 -20.41 -49.37 44.64
CA ALA A 60 -21.19 -50.57 44.96
C ALA A 60 -21.36 -51.52 43.76
N ASP A 61 -21.34 -51.03 42.51
CA ASP A 61 -21.47 -51.85 41.30
C ASP A 61 -20.28 -52.81 41.13
N TYR A 62 -19.16 -52.55 41.82
CA TYR A 62 -17.94 -53.37 41.79
C TYR A 62 -17.77 -54.22 43.05
N ALA A 63 -18.77 -54.28 43.95
CA ALA A 63 -18.68 -55.07 45.18
C ALA A 63 -18.44 -56.57 44.94
N SER A 64 -18.84 -57.10 43.78
CA SER A 64 -18.62 -58.48 43.33
C SER A 64 -17.38 -58.68 42.45
N SER A 65 -16.65 -57.60 42.13
CA SER A 65 -15.45 -57.62 41.30
C SER A 65 -14.17 -57.80 42.14
N GLY A 66 -13.18 -58.51 41.61
CA GLY A 66 -11.91 -58.73 42.31
C GLY A 66 -11.07 -57.45 42.34
N ARG A 67 -10.63 -57.01 43.52
CA ARG A 67 -9.68 -55.88 43.63
C ARG A 67 -8.27 -56.38 43.38
N VAL A 68 -7.61 -55.88 42.34
CA VAL A 68 -6.28 -56.38 41.96
C VAL A 68 -5.16 -55.45 42.41
N ARG A 69 -5.37 -54.14 42.35
CA ARG A 69 -4.42 -53.14 42.85
C ARG A 69 -5.16 -51.91 43.35
N GLU A 70 -4.66 -51.31 44.42
CA GLU A 70 -5.22 -50.12 45.07
C GLU A 70 -4.07 -49.18 45.44
N GLU A 71 -4.08 -47.97 44.88
CA GLU A 71 -3.08 -46.93 45.14
C GLU A 71 -3.81 -45.60 45.39
N GLY A 72 -3.92 -45.21 46.67
CA GLY A 72 -4.66 -44.01 47.08
C GLY A 72 -6.15 -44.13 46.78
N GLN A 73 -6.70 -43.18 46.01
CA GLN A 73 -8.12 -43.17 45.61
C GLN A 73 -8.38 -43.94 44.30
N LEU A 74 -7.35 -44.54 43.70
CA LEU A 74 -7.44 -45.27 42.43
C LEU A 74 -7.48 -46.78 42.69
N ILE A 75 -8.52 -47.47 42.21
CA ILE A 75 -8.69 -48.92 42.37
C ILE A 75 -8.82 -49.58 40.99
N LEU A 76 -8.06 -50.66 40.78
CA LEU A 76 -8.18 -51.52 39.62
C LEU A 76 -9.03 -52.75 39.97
N PHE A 77 -10.21 -52.83 39.35
CA PHE A 77 -11.13 -53.94 39.49
C PHE A 77 -11.01 -54.91 38.32
N GLN A 78 -11.00 -56.20 38.61
CA GLN A 78 -11.19 -57.28 37.65
C GLN A 78 -12.66 -57.67 37.65
N ASN A 79 -13.36 -57.30 36.58
CA ASN A 79 -14.78 -57.56 36.41
C ASN A 79 -14.95 -58.95 35.77
N ALA A 80 -15.14 -59.97 36.60
CA ALA A 80 -15.23 -61.38 36.18
C ALA A 80 -16.34 -61.65 35.13
N PRO A 81 -17.55 -61.05 35.20
CA PRO A 81 -18.60 -61.20 34.19
C PRO A 81 -18.24 -60.70 32.79
N SER A 82 -17.51 -59.58 32.70
CA SER A 82 -17.21 -58.91 31.42
C SER A 82 -15.80 -59.22 30.89
N ARG A 83 -14.97 -59.96 31.67
CA ARG A 83 -13.55 -60.20 31.39
C ARG A 83 -12.76 -58.90 31.11
N THR A 84 -13.13 -57.82 31.80
CA THR A 84 -12.46 -56.52 31.65
C THR A 84 -11.87 -56.04 32.97
N TRP A 85 -10.87 -55.19 32.82
CA TRP A 85 -10.13 -54.50 33.88
C TRP A 85 -10.59 -53.05 33.91
N ASP A 86 -11.34 -52.70 34.94
CA ASP A 86 -11.96 -51.39 35.14
C ASP A 86 -11.13 -50.60 36.16
N CYS A 87 -10.57 -49.45 35.74
CA CYS A 87 -9.89 -48.54 36.66
C CYS A 87 -10.86 -47.47 37.15
N VAL A 88 -11.09 -47.38 38.46
CA VAL A 88 -12.07 -46.49 39.07
C VAL A 88 -11.38 -45.55 40.06
N LEU A 89 -11.57 -44.24 39.87
CA LEU A 89 -11.19 -43.20 40.82
C LEU A 89 -12.35 -42.95 41.79
N VAL A 90 -12.16 -43.25 43.07
CA VAL A 90 -13.18 -43.07 44.11
C VAL A 90 -13.22 -41.61 44.56
N ASN A 91 -14.41 -41.01 44.63
CA ASN A 91 -14.54 -39.62 45.05
C ASN A 91 -14.33 -39.48 46.56
N SER A 92 -13.38 -38.64 46.97
CA SER A 92 -13.07 -38.37 48.38
C SER A 92 -14.22 -37.76 49.18
N ARG A 93 -15.15 -37.05 48.52
CA ARG A 93 -16.33 -36.41 49.14
C ARG A 93 -17.56 -37.31 49.19
N ASN A 94 -17.62 -38.33 48.33
CA ASN A 94 -18.70 -39.30 48.27
C ASN A 94 -18.14 -40.70 48.03
N SER A 95 -17.96 -41.46 49.11
CA SER A 95 -17.42 -42.82 49.05
C SER A 95 -18.31 -43.82 48.29
N GLN A 96 -19.54 -43.44 47.94
CA GLN A 96 -20.47 -44.27 47.15
C GLN A 96 -20.35 -44.01 45.63
N GLY A 97 -19.76 -42.89 45.22
CA GLY A 97 -19.59 -42.51 43.81
C GLY A 97 -18.13 -42.53 43.37
N GLY A 98 -17.88 -43.03 42.17
CA GLY A 98 -16.55 -43.04 41.55
C GLY A 98 -16.62 -42.77 40.06
N PHE A 99 -15.45 -42.56 39.45
CA PHE A 99 -15.32 -42.33 38.02
C PHE A 99 -14.52 -43.48 37.41
N ARG A 100 -15.13 -44.28 36.54
CA ARG A 100 -14.41 -45.27 35.73
C ARG A 100 -13.59 -44.53 34.69
N LEU A 101 -12.26 -44.64 34.73
CA LEU A 101 -11.34 -43.96 33.82
C LEU A 101 -11.08 -44.76 32.55
N PHE A 102 -10.97 -46.09 32.66
CA PHE A 102 -10.86 -46.99 31.50
C PHE A 102 -11.42 -48.38 31.81
N GLN A 103 -11.73 -49.10 30.72
CA GLN A 103 -12.16 -50.48 30.67
C GLN A 103 -11.33 -51.20 29.61
N LEU A 104 -10.43 -52.10 30.01
CA LEU A 104 -9.52 -52.80 29.11
C LEU A 104 -9.67 -54.32 29.20
N GLU A 105 -9.49 -55.02 28.08
CA GLU A 105 -9.60 -56.49 28.02
C GLU A 105 -8.27 -57.19 28.38
N VAL A 106 -7.14 -56.48 28.27
CA VAL A 106 -5.78 -57.02 28.47
C VAL A 106 -5.22 -56.57 29.82
N GLU A 107 -4.86 -57.53 30.68
CA GLU A 107 -4.32 -57.29 32.02
C GLU A 107 -3.00 -56.50 32.01
N ALA A 108 -2.07 -56.86 31.12
CA ALA A 108 -0.76 -56.20 31.04
C ALA A 108 -0.89 -54.70 30.74
N ASP A 109 -1.74 -54.34 29.77
CA ASP A 109 -1.99 -52.94 29.40
C ASP A 109 -2.71 -52.17 30.51
N ALA A 110 -3.64 -52.82 31.21
CA ALA A 110 -4.34 -52.24 32.34
C ALA A 110 -3.40 -51.94 33.51
N LEU A 111 -2.47 -52.83 33.83
CA LEU A 111 -1.49 -52.63 34.90
C LEU A 111 -0.50 -51.49 34.59
N VAL A 112 0.00 -51.41 33.35
CA VAL A 112 0.90 -50.32 32.93
C VAL A 112 0.20 -48.96 33.00
N LYS A 113 -1.03 -48.87 32.49
CA LYS A 113 -1.81 -47.62 32.53
C LYS A 113 -2.27 -47.25 33.93
N PHE A 114 -2.61 -48.23 34.77
CA PHE A 114 -2.92 -48.00 36.18
C PHE A 114 -1.74 -47.36 36.91
N GLN A 115 -0.52 -47.87 36.70
CA GLN A 115 0.69 -47.31 37.31
C GLN A 115 1.02 -45.90 36.78
N GLN A 116 0.78 -45.65 35.49
CA GLN A 116 0.91 -44.29 34.92
C GLN A 116 -0.11 -43.33 35.53
N TYR A 117 -1.37 -43.73 35.64
CA TYR A 117 -2.44 -42.90 36.21
C TYR A 117 -2.27 -42.68 37.71
N SER A 118 -1.85 -43.70 38.48
CA SER A 118 -1.65 -43.56 39.93
C SER A 118 -0.54 -42.57 40.28
N SER A 119 0.55 -42.57 39.51
CA SER A 119 1.67 -41.64 39.71
C SER A 119 1.33 -40.19 39.34
N GLN A 120 0.52 -39.99 38.28
CA GLN A 120 0.26 -38.66 37.71
C GLN A 120 -1.03 -38.00 38.23
N LEU A 121 -2.08 -38.75 38.58
CA LEU A 121 -3.38 -38.17 38.98
C LEU A 121 -3.40 -37.61 40.40
N LEU A 122 -2.51 -38.10 41.28
CA LEU A 122 -2.53 -37.77 42.72
C LEU A 122 -2.53 -36.26 43.03
N PRO A 123 -1.66 -35.44 42.40
CA PRO A 123 -1.64 -33.99 42.66
C PRO A 123 -2.91 -33.25 42.21
N PHE A 124 -3.72 -33.82 41.33
CA PHE A 124 -4.88 -33.15 40.76
C PHE A 124 -6.12 -33.26 41.64
N TYR A 125 -6.47 -34.48 42.07
CA TYR A 125 -7.67 -34.69 42.91
C TYR A 125 -7.48 -34.25 44.37
N GLU A 126 -6.24 -34.12 44.86
CA GLU A 126 -5.94 -33.57 46.19
C GLU A 126 -6.01 -32.03 46.20
N SER A 127 -5.62 -31.38 45.11
CA SER A 127 -5.48 -29.92 45.06
C SER A 127 -6.78 -29.20 44.74
N SER A 128 -7.65 -29.76 43.87
CA SER A 128 -8.90 -29.09 43.50
C SER A 128 -10.07 -30.06 43.34
N PRO A 129 -11.24 -29.78 43.94
CA PRO A 129 -12.45 -30.57 43.72
C PRO A 129 -13.01 -30.41 42.30
N GLN A 130 -12.57 -29.40 41.55
CA GLN A 130 -12.99 -29.17 40.16
C GLN A 130 -12.49 -30.27 39.22
N VAL A 131 -11.40 -30.96 39.57
CA VAL A 131 -10.88 -32.11 38.83
C VAL A 131 -11.86 -33.28 38.88
N LEU A 132 -12.72 -33.38 39.89
CA LEU A 132 -13.69 -34.48 40.06
C LEU A 132 -14.97 -34.29 39.23
N GLN A 133 -14.83 -33.76 38.02
CA GLN A 133 -15.90 -33.68 37.00
C GLN A 133 -15.57 -34.63 35.85
N THR A 134 -16.58 -35.29 35.30
CA THR A 134 -16.44 -36.28 34.21
C THR A 134 -15.73 -35.71 32.99
N GLU A 135 -16.02 -34.47 32.61
CA GLU A 135 -15.43 -33.80 31.45
C GLU A 135 -13.94 -33.47 31.66
N VAL A 136 -13.58 -32.98 32.85
CA VAL A 136 -12.18 -32.63 33.19
C VAL A 136 -11.32 -33.87 33.36
N LEU A 137 -11.85 -34.94 33.98
CA LEU A 137 -11.17 -36.24 34.06
C LEU A 137 -11.00 -36.89 32.69
N GLN A 138 -12.01 -36.79 31.81
CA GLN A 138 -11.88 -37.26 30.43
C GLN A 138 -10.73 -36.54 29.74
N HIS A 139 -10.69 -35.20 29.85
CA HIS A 139 -9.64 -34.41 29.25
C HIS A 139 -8.26 -34.75 29.82
N LEU A 140 -8.12 -34.88 31.15
CA LEU A 140 -6.86 -35.23 31.81
C LEU A 140 -6.37 -36.63 31.41
N THR A 141 -7.25 -37.63 31.41
CA THR A 141 -6.88 -39.00 31.00
C THR A 141 -6.52 -39.09 29.52
N ASP A 142 -7.18 -38.30 28.67
CA ASP A 142 -6.83 -38.18 27.26
C ASP A 142 -5.48 -37.48 27.06
N LEU A 143 -5.17 -36.43 27.85
CA LEU A 143 -3.86 -35.75 27.81
C LEU A 143 -2.72 -36.68 28.23
N ILE A 144 -2.89 -37.44 29.33
CA ILE A 144 -1.89 -38.41 29.78
C ILE A 144 -1.63 -39.48 28.69
N ARG A 145 -2.69 -39.88 27.97
CA ARG A 145 -2.58 -40.88 26.90
C ARG A 145 -1.90 -40.31 25.65
N ASN A 146 -2.22 -39.07 25.29
CA ASN A 146 -1.69 -38.43 24.08
C ASN A 146 -0.25 -37.94 24.27
N HIS A 147 0.17 -37.63 25.49
CA HIS A 147 1.50 -37.12 25.83
C HIS A 147 2.13 -37.90 26.99
N PRO A 148 2.64 -39.13 26.74
CA PRO A 148 3.17 -39.99 27.80
C PRO A 148 4.46 -39.45 28.45
N SER A 149 5.15 -38.52 27.78
CA SER A 149 6.39 -37.89 28.25
C SER A 149 6.15 -36.66 29.14
N TRP A 150 4.91 -36.20 29.29
CA TRP A 150 4.58 -35.02 30.08
C TRP A 150 4.66 -35.29 31.59
N SER A 151 5.25 -34.35 32.31
CA SER A 151 5.23 -34.35 33.77
C SER A 151 3.88 -33.81 34.30
N VAL A 152 3.64 -34.01 35.60
CA VAL A 152 2.45 -33.48 36.29
C VAL A 152 2.35 -31.96 36.14
N ALA A 153 3.48 -31.25 36.10
CA ALA A 153 3.48 -29.79 35.91
C ALA A 153 3.05 -29.39 34.48
N HIS A 154 3.43 -30.13 33.44
CA HIS A 154 2.95 -29.88 32.07
C HIS A 154 1.43 -30.10 31.96
N LEU A 155 0.94 -31.19 32.56
CA LEU A 155 -0.49 -31.50 32.60
C LEU A 155 -1.28 -30.43 33.37
N ALA A 156 -0.75 -29.91 34.48
CA ALA A 156 -1.39 -28.84 35.25
C ALA A 156 -1.54 -27.53 34.46
N VAL A 157 -0.52 -27.21 33.65
CA VAL A 157 -0.56 -26.04 32.77
C VAL A 157 -1.58 -26.23 31.65
N GLU A 158 -1.63 -27.40 31.02
CA GLU A 158 -2.59 -27.69 29.94
C GLU A 158 -4.04 -27.67 30.44
N LEU A 159 -4.29 -28.21 31.64
CA LEU A 159 -5.62 -28.21 32.26
C LEU A 159 -6.07 -26.83 32.75
N GLY A 160 -5.14 -25.91 33.02
CA GLY A 160 -5.49 -24.56 33.42
C GLY A 160 -5.87 -24.38 34.90
N ILE A 161 -5.59 -25.37 35.77
CA ILE A 161 -6.09 -25.38 37.16
C ILE A 161 -5.06 -24.75 38.10
N ARG A 162 -5.39 -23.59 38.66
CA ARG A 162 -4.50 -22.81 39.53
C ARG A 162 -4.12 -23.52 40.82
N GLU A 163 -5.08 -24.16 41.50
CA GLU A 163 -4.84 -24.69 42.84
C GLU A 163 -3.79 -25.81 42.86
N CYS A 164 -3.58 -26.48 41.72
CA CYS A 164 -2.59 -27.54 41.55
C CYS A 164 -1.14 -27.05 41.72
N PHE A 165 -0.83 -25.78 41.46
CA PHE A 165 0.54 -25.25 41.53
C PHE A 165 1.07 -25.09 42.97
N HIS A 166 0.22 -25.21 43.99
CA HIS A 166 0.64 -25.23 45.39
C HIS A 166 1.07 -26.63 45.89
N HIS A 167 0.86 -27.68 45.09
CA HIS A 167 1.18 -29.04 45.49
C HIS A 167 2.67 -29.34 45.35
N SER A 168 3.28 -29.97 46.37
CA SER A 168 4.73 -30.25 46.45
C SER A 168 5.28 -30.99 45.23
N ARG A 169 4.56 -32.00 44.72
CA ARG A 169 4.94 -32.74 43.50
C ARG A 169 4.95 -31.89 42.24
N ILE A 170 4.05 -30.92 42.11
CA ILE A 170 4.01 -30.03 40.93
C ILE A 170 5.16 -29.03 40.99
N ILE A 171 5.44 -28.47 42.17
CA ILE A 171 6.58 -27.60 42.42
C ILE A 171 7.89 -28.32 42.08
N SER A 172 8.09 -29.57 42.52
CA SER A 172 9.31 -30.33 42.20
C SER A 172 9.49 -30.61 40.71
N CYS A 173 8.40 -30.64 39.93
CA CYS A 173 8.42 -30.91 38.49
C CYS A 173 8.31 -29.64 37.64
N ALA A 174 8.30 -28.44 38.22
CA ALA A 174 8.10 -27.20 37.48
C ALA A 174 9.19 -26.92 36.42
N ASN A 175 10.40 -27.46 36.62
CA ASN A 175 11.54 -27.33 35.71
C ASN A 175 11.85 -28.61 34.91
N SER A 176 10.96 -29.60 34.93
CA SER A 176 11.15 -30.82 34.12
C SER A 176 11.04 -30.49 32.63
N THR A 177 11.90 -31.06 31.80
CA THR A 177 11.77 -31.03 30.33
C THR A 177 11.07 -32.30 29.85
N GLU A 178 10.15 -32.18 28.89
CA GLU A 178 9.62 -33.37 28.20
C GLU A 178 10.66 -34.00 27.26
N ASN A 179 10.43 -35.25 26.85
CA ASN A 179 11.39 -35.99 26.02
C ASN A 179 11.28 -35.71 24.52
N GLU A 180 10.13 -35.25 24.01
CA GLU A 180 9.90 -35.09 22.57
C GLU A 180 10.47 -33.76 22.06
N GLU A 181 9.94 -32.62 22.51
CA GLU A 181 10.42 -31.30 22.08
C GLU A 181 11.36 -30.63 23.09
N GLY A 182 11.54 -31.22 24.28
CA GLY A 182 12.34 -30.61 25.35
C GLY A 182 11.65 -29.39 25.99
N CYS A 183 10.33 -29.23 25.79
CA CYS A 183 9.60 -28.10 26.37
C CYS A 183 9.48 -28.23 27.89
N THR A 184 9.36 -27.08 28.56
CA THR A 184 9.09 -26.98 30.00
C THR A 184 7.63 -26.59 30.25
N PRO A 185 7.10 -26.78 31.47
CA PRO A 185 5.77 -26.29 31.83
C PRO A 185 5.62 -24.78 31.59
N LEU A 186 6.71 -24.02 31.79
CA LEU A 186 6.76 -22.58 31.51
C LEU A 186 6.56 -22.27 30.02
N HIS A 187 7.18 -23.04 29.11
CA HIS A 187 6.98 -22.89 27.67
C HIS A 187 5.52 -23.11 27.27
N LEU A 188 4.87 -24.15 27.80
CA LEU A 188 3.45 -24.41 27.54
C LEU A 188 2.56 -23.28 28.09
N ALA A 189 2.85 -22.78 29.29
CA ALA A 189 2.08 -21.70 29.91
C ALA A 189 2.15 -20.42 29.07
N CYS A 190 3.34 -20.12 28.54
CA CYS A 190 3.58 -18.99 27.65
C CYS A 190 2.78 -19.12 26.34
N ARG A 191 2.75 -20.31 25.74
CA ARG A 191 2.02 -20.57 24.49
C ARG A 191 0.51 -20.48 24.67
N LYS A 192 -0.02 -20.99 25.79
CA LYS A 192 -1.44 -20.91 26.11
C LYS A 192 -1.90 -19.48 26.41
N GLY A 193 -1.01 -18.64 26.90
CA GLY A 193 -1.34 -17.26 27.22
C GLY A 193 -2.08 -17.10 28.55
N ASN A 194 -1.96 -18.06 29.48
CA ASN A 194 -2.60 -17.95 30.79
C ASN A 194 -1.70 -17.18 31.77
N GLU A 195 -2.04 -15.93 32.04
CA GLU A 195 -1.24 -15.02 32.87
C GLU A 195 -1.21 -15.46 34.34
N GLU A 196 -2.31 -16.01 34.86
CA GLU A 196 -2.40 -16.38 36.26
C GLU A 196 -1.50 -17.58 36.56
N ILE A 197 -1.49 -18.58 35.68
CA ILE A 197 -0.61 -19.76 35.79
C ILE A 197 0.85 -19.36 35.65
N LEU A 198 1.15 -18.40 34.78
CA LEU A 198 2.50 -17.89 34.62
C LEU A 198 3.02 -17.25 35.93
N VAL A 199 2.18 -16.45 36.59
CA VAL A 199 2.52 -15.86 37.90
C VAL A 199 2.71 -16.96 38.94
N GLU A 200 1.84 -17.97 38.98
CA GLU A 200 1.96 -19.08 39.91
C GLU A 200 3.28 -19.86 39.73
N LEU A 201 3.62 -20.19 38.47
CA LEU A 201 4.85 -20.91 38.11
C LEU A 201 6.13 -20.14 38.45
N VAL A 202 6.17 -18.85 38.15
CA VAL A 202 7.38 -18.03 38.37
C VAL A 202 7.53 -17.66 39.85
N GLN A 203 6.44 -17.26 40.52
CA GLN A 203 6.48 -16.75 41.89
C GLN A 203 6.51 -17.86 42.95
N TYR A 204 5.76 -18.96 42.76
CA TYR A 204 5.60 -20.00 43.78
C TYR A 204 6.35 -21.30 43.44
N CYS A 205 6.39 -21.70 42.16
CA CYS A 205 7.10 -22.91 41.76
C CYS A 205 8.59 -22.70 41.44
N HIS A 206 9.09 -21.46 41.47
CA HIS A 206 10.46 -21.10 41.12
C HIS A 206 10.90 -21.66 39.75
N ALA A 207 10.03 -21.55 38.75
CA ALA A 207 10.33 -21.98 37.40
C ALA A 207 11.50 -21.18 36.78
N GLN A 208 12.47 -21.88 36.19
CA GLN A 208 13.62 -21.31 35.50
C GLN A 208 13.18 -20.74 34.14
N MET A 209 13.56 -19.49 33.85
CA MET A 209 13.13 -18.75 32.66
C MET A 209 14.15 -18.78 31.52
N ASP A 210 15.36 -19.27 31.78
CA ASP A 210 16.51 -19.34 30.88
C ASP A 210 16.66 -20.71 30.18
N VAL A 211 15.78 -21.66 30.49
CA VAL A 211 15.75 -22.99 29.87
C VAL A 211 15.28 -22.86 28.41
N THR A 212 15.96 -23.58 27.52
CA THR A 212 15.60 -23.66 26.09
C THR A 212 15.13 -25.07 25.75
N ASP A 213 14.22 -25.17 24.78
CA ASP A 213 13.79 -26.46 24.25
C ASP A 213 14.86 -27.09 23.30
N ASN A 214 14.55 -28.24 22.69
CA ASN A 214 15.46 -28.94 21.78
C ASN A 214 15.78 -28.13 20.50
N LYS A 215 14.95 -27.14 20.16
CA LYS A 215 15.12 -26.23 19.02
C LYS A 215 15.81 -24.91 19.41
N GLY A 216 16.21 -24.76 20.68
CA GLY A 216 16.79 -23.53 21.21
C GLY A 216 15.76 -22.42 21.40
N GLU A 217 14.45 -22.73 21.39
CA GLU A 217 13.40 -21.77 21.65
C GLU A 217 13.30 -21.50 23.16
N THR A 218 13.15 -20.22 23.49
CA THR A 218 12.99 -19.71 24.87
C THR A 218 11.51 -19.52 25.21
N ALA A 219 11.19 -19.29 26.48
CA ALA A 219 9.84 -18.88 26.89
C ALA A 219 9.27 -17.67 26.10
N PHE A 220 10.13 -16.72 25.71
CA PHE A 220 9.74 -15.59 24.85
C PHE A 220 9.34 -16.04 23.43
N HIS A 221 9.99 -17.05 22.86
CA HIS A 221 9.60 -17.59 21.54
C HIS A 221 8.22 -18.26 21.62
N TYR A 222 7.97 -19.07 22.65
CA TYR A 222 6.67 -19.71 22.88
C TYR A 222 5.55 -18.68 23.15
N ALA A 223 5.84 -17.62 23.90
CA ALA A 223 4.89 -16.54 24.15
C ALA A 223 4.47 -15.81 22.85
N VAL A 224 5.41 -15.62 21.91
CA VAL A 224 5.14 -15.01 20.61
C VAL A 224 4.31 -15.92 19.69
N GLN A 225 4.39 -17.24 19.85
CA GLN A 225 3.53 -18.19 19.13
C GLN A 225 2.08 -18.12 19.62
N GLY A 226 1.86 -17.69 20.87
CA GLY A 226 0.54 -17.41 21.43
C GLY A 226 -0.02 -16.05 20.98
N ASP A 227 -1.19 -15.69 21.53
CA ASP A 227 -1.88 -14.42 21.24
C ASP A 227 -1.90 -13.43 22.42
N ASN A 228 -1.54 -13.87 23.64
CA ASN A 228 -1.57 -13.01 24.82
C ASN A 228 -0.26 -12.23 24.99
N SER A 229 -0.28 -10.93 24.69
CA SER A 229 0.87 -10.04 24.83
C SER A 229 1.22 -9.69 26.28
N GLN A 230 0.31 -9.91 27.22
CA GLN A 230 0.54 -9.66 28.65
C GLN A 230 1.56 -10.65 29.24
N VAL A 231 1.59 -11.89 28.74
CA VAL A 231 2.60 -12.89 29.10
C VAL A 231 4.00 -12.34 28.84
N LEU A 232 4.24 -11.70 27.69
CA LEU A 232 5.55 -11.10 27.37
C LEU A 232 5.93 -9.98 28.34
N GLN A 233 4.96 -9.18 28.80
CA GLN A 233 5.23 -8.12 29.79
C GLN A 233 5.61 -8.72 31.16
N LEU A 234 4.93 -9.78 31.58
CA LEU A 234 5.23 -10.48 32.83
C LEU A 234 6.61 -11.15 32.75
N LEU A 235 6.92 -11.81 31.63
CA LEU A 235 8.24 -12.36 31.38
C LEU A 235 9.31 -11.26 31.41
N GLY A 236 9.09 -10.13 30.74
CA GLY A 236 10.05 -9.02 30.69
C GLY A 236 10.28 -8.30 32.02
N LYS A 237 9.32 -8.33 32.96
CA LYS A 237 9.50 -7.81 34.33
C LYS A 237 10.37 -8.74 35.18
N ASN A 238 10.23 -10.04 35.00
CA ASN A 238 10.85 -11.05 35.86
C ASN A 238 12.20 -11.56 35.31
N ALA A 239 12.41 -11.53 34.00
CA ALA A 239 13.67 -11.91 33.37
C ALA A 239 13.95 -11.12 32.08
N VAL A 240 15.21 -10.68 31.95
CA VAL A 240 15.76 -10.12 30.69
C VAL A 240 16.55 -11.19 29.91
N ALA A 241 16.89 -12.31 30.56
CA ALA A 241 17.54 -13.46 29.94
C ALA A 241 16.56 -14.12 28.96
N GLY A 242 16.95 -14.24 27.69
CA GLY A 242 16.15 -14.90 26.64
C GLY A 242 15.47 -13.96 25.63
N LEU A 243 15.31 -12.66 25.92
CA LEU A 243 14.67 -11.70 24.99
C LEU A 243 15.46 -11.53 23.68
N ASN A 244 16.78 -11.59 23.79
CA ASN A 244 17.74 -11.39 22.71
C ASN A 244 18.41 -12.71 22.28
N GLN A 245 17.98 -13.84 22.84
CA GLN A 245 18.54 -15.14 22.52
C GLN A 245 18.00 -15.59 21.17
N VAL A 246 18.87 -16.22 20.38
CA VAL A 246 18.51 -16.80 19.09
C VAL A 246 18.26 -18.30 19.25
N ASN A 247 17.24 -18.82 18.57
CA ASN A 247 17.02 -20.26 18.47
C ASN A 247 18.00 -20.91 17.47
N ASN A 248 17.88 -22.23 17.25
CA ASN A 248 18.77 -22.97 16.34
C ASN A 248 18.67 -22.50 14.87
N GLN A 249 17.63 -21.76 14.50
CA GLN A 249 17.47 -21.15 13.18
C GLN A 249 18.06 -19.72 13.10
N GLY A 250 18.62 -19.22 14.20
CA GLY A 250 19.14 -17.86 14.31
C GLY A 250 18.04 -16.80 14.50
N LEU A 251 16.81 -17.18 14.86
CA LEU A 251 15.69 -16.26 15.06
C LEU A 251 15.65 -15.81 16.53
N THR A 252 15.47 -14.51 16.75
CA THR A 252 15.06 -13.99 18.08
C THR A 252 13.53 -14.00 18.20
N PRO A 253 12.96 -13.81 19.40
CA PRO A 253 11.51 -13.66 19.57
C PRO A 253 10.94 -12.54 18.69
N LEU A 254 11.70 -11.45 18.50
CA LEU A 254 11.32 -10.34 17.63
C LEU A 254 11.29 -10.75 16.14
N HIS A 255 12.24 -11.57 15.67
CA HIS A 255 12.20 -12.12 14.31
C HIS A 255 10.98 -13.03 14.11
N LEU A 256 10.67 -13.88 15.09
CA LEU A 256 9.53 -14.78 15.03
C LEU A 256 8.20 -14.00 14.99
N ALA A 257 8.05 -12.97 15.83
CA ALA A 257 6.87 -12.11 15.84
C ALA A 257 6.68 -11.42 14.48
N CYS A 258 7.77 -10.95 13.87
CA CYS A 258 7.78 -10.35 12.54
C CYS A 258 7.46 -11.36 11.43
N GLN A 259 7.82 -12.64 11.58
CA GLN A 259 7.51 -13.68 10.61
C GLN A 259 6.03 -14.09 10.69
N LEU A 260 5.48 -14.19 11.91
CA LEU A 260 4.08 -14.55 12.16
C LEU A 260 3.09 -13.38 11.94
N GLY A 261 3.58 -12.14 11.83
CA GLY A 261 2.73 -10.96 11.64
C GLY A 261 2.06 -10.46 12.92
N LYS A 262 2.58 -10.81 14.10
CA LYS A 262 2.00 -10.45 15.40
C LYS A 262 2.44 -9.05 15.84
N GLN A 263 1.78 -8.02 15.29
CA GLN A 263 2.13 -6.61 15.53
C GLN A 263 2.17 -6.22 17.02
N GLU A 264 1.22 -6.70 17.81
CA GLU A 264 1.14 -6.37 19.24
C GLU A 264 2.29 -7.02 20.03
N MET A 265 2.70 -8.23 19.65
CA MET A 265 3.87 -8.88 20.24
C MET A 265 5.16 -8.11 19.92
N VAL A 266 5.31 -7.64 18.68
CA VAL A 266 6.42 -6.77 18.28
C VAL A 266 6.46 -5.51 19.15
N ARG A 267 5.31 -4.85 19.36
CA ARG A 267 5.20 -3.66 20.21
C ARG A 267 5.67 -3.93 21.64
N VAL A 268 5.18 -5.01 22.25
CA VAL A 268 5.53 -5.36 23.64
C VAL A 268 7.01 -5.74 23.77
N LEU A 269 7.54 -6.54 22.84
CA LEU A 269 8.97 -6.91 22.85
C LEU A 269 9.87 -5.66 22.78
N LEU A 270 9.53 -4.69 21.93
CA LEU A 270 10.27 -3.43 21.83
C LEU A 270 10.16 -2.58 23.11
N LEU A 271 8.99 -2.57 23.75
CA LEU A 271 8.81 -1.92 25.06
C LEU A 271 9.63 -2.59 26.17
N CYS A 272 9.87 -3.90 26.07
CA CYS A 272 10.78 -4.64 26.94
C CYS A 272 12.27 -4.50 26.54
N ASN A 273 12.61 -3.54 25.68
CA ASN A 273 13.97 -3.26 25.20
C ASN A 273 14.60 -4.42 24.38
N ALA A 274 13.79 -5.12 23.57
CA ALA A 274 14.31 -6.08 22.59
C ALA A 274 15.25 -5.38 21.59
N ARG A 275 16.39 -6.00 21.31
CA ARG A 275 17.41 -5.41 20.43
C ARG A 275 17.10 -5.67 18.96
N CYS A 276 16.93 -4.59 18.19
CA CYS A 276 16.71 -4.64 16.75
C CYS A 276 17.99 -4.90 15.93
N ASN A 277 19.18 -4.81 16.53
CA ASN A 277 20.47 -4.99 15.84
C ASN A 277 21.01 -6.43 15.86
N ILE A 278 20.18 -7.41 16.22
CA ILE A 278 20.56 -8.82 16.21
C ILE A 278 20.29 -9.38 14.82
N MET A 279 21.29 -10.01 14.23
CA MET A 279 21.20 -10.60 12.91
C MET A 279 20.58 -11.98 12.97
N GLY A 280 19.47 -12.15 12.24
CA GLY A 280 18.87 -13.45 11.97
C GLY A 280 19.14 -13.96 10.55
N PRO A 281 18.48 -15.05 10.14
CA PRO A 281 18.68 -15.67 8.82
C PRO A 281 18.20 -14.78 7.66
N ASN A 282 17.49 -13.69 7.93
CA ASN A 282 16.99 -12.75 6.93
C ASN A 282 17.52 -11.32 7.12
N GLY A 283 18.61 -11.15 7.86
CA GLY A 283 19.09 -9.83 8.31
C GLY A 283 18.47 -9.45 9.66
N TYR A 284 18.30 -8.15 9.92
CA TYR A 284 17.65 -7.65 11.14
C TYR A 284 16.12 -7.94 11.17
N PRO A 285 15.43 -7.83 12.32
CA PRO A 285 14.00 -8.13 12.44
C PRO A 285 13.11 -7.37 11.47
N ILE A 286 13.43 -6.09 11.19
CA ILE A 286 12.72 -5.32 10.16
C ILE A 286 12.82 -5.97 8.78
N HIS A 287 13.97 -6.50 8.40
CA HIS A 287 14.17 -7.20 7.13
C HIS A 287 13.35 -8.50 7.07
N SER A 288 13.23 -9.23 8.18
CA SER A 288 12.29 -10.36 8.29
C SER A 288 10.84 -9.91 8.08
N ALA A 289 10.38 -8.85 8.76
CA ALA A 289 9.04 -8.31 8.57
C ALA A 289 8.79 -7.92 7.10
N MET A 290 9.77 -7.29 6.45
CA MET A 290 9.70 -6.93 5.03
C MET A 290 9.65 -8.17 4.12
N LYS A 291 10.45 -9.20 4.39
CA LYS A 291 10.49 -10.44 3.60
C LYS A 291 9.15 -11.20 3.65
N PHE A 292 8.47 -11.20 4.78
CA PHE A 292 7.15 -11.82 4.96
C PHE A 292 5.98 -10.87 4.69
N SER A 293 6.26 -9.66 4.18
CA SER A 293 5.27 -8.64 3.84
C SER A 293 4.36 -8.21 5.01
N GLN A 294 4.88 -8.22 6.24
CA GLN A 294 4.13 -7.90 7.45
C GLN A 294 4.17 -6.39 7.73
N LYS A 295 3.27 -5.64 7.06
CA LYS A 295 3.18 -4.17 7.14
C LYS A 295 3.05 -3.65 8.58
N GLY A 296 2.15 -4.22 9.38
CA GLY A 296 1.90 -3.77 10.76
C GLY A 296 3.13 -3.95 11.66
N CYS A 297 3.86 -5.06 11.50
CA CYS A 297 5.11 -5.31 12.24
C CYS A 297 6.21 -4.32 11.84
N ALA A 298 6.41 -4.11 10.54
CA ALA A 298 7.41 -3.17 10.04
C ALA A 298 7.10 -1.73 10.47
N GLU A 299 5.84 -1.31 10.39
CA GLU A 299 5.41 0.03 10.85
C GLU A 299 5.60 0.20 12.35
N MET A 300 5.29 -0.82 13.15
CA MET A 300 5.51 -0.80 14.60
C MET A 300 7.00 -0.64 14.95
N ILE A 301 7.88 -1.40 14.30
CA ILE A 301 9.35 -1.28 14.51
C ILE A 301 9.81 0.15 14.21
N ILE A 302 9.38 0.72 13.09
CA ILE A 302 9.77 2.08 12.67
C ILE A 302 9.21 3.14 13.62
N SER A 303 8.02 2.90 14.17
CA SER A 303 7.38 3.82 15.12
C SER A 303 8.11 3.90 16.46
N MET A 304 8.69 2.78 16.92
CA MET A 304 9.47 2.73 18.16
C MET A 304 10.91 3.17 17.92
N ASP A 305 11.55 2.64 16.87
CA ASP A 305 12.94 2.93 16.51
C ASP A 305 13.00 3.48 15.07
N SER A 306 12.96 4.81 14.94
CA SER A 306 13.05 5.48 13.63
C SER A 306 14.36 5.18 12.89
N SER A 307 15.44 4.83 13.61
CA SER A 307 16.73 4.46 13.03
C SER A 307 16.68 3.20 12.15
N GLN A 308 15.68 2.33 12.35
CA GLN A 308 15.55 1.07 11.61
C GLN A 308 15.27 1.28 10.12
N ILE A 309 14.74 2.43 9.71
CA ILE A 309 14.53 2.76 8.29
C ILE A 309 15.84 2.84 7.48
N HIS A 310 16.96 3.09 8.17
CA HIS A 310 18.30 3.18 7.59
C HIS A 310 19.15 1.94 7.86
N SER A 311 18.62 0.95 8.59
CA SER A 311 19.33 -0.29 8.86
C SER A 311 19.59 -1.02 7.53
N LYS A 312 20.85 -1.41 7.30
CA LYS A 312 21.23 -2.17 6.10
C LYS A 312 21.34 -3.64 6.43
N ASP A 313 20.76 -4.51 5.61
CA ASP A 313 20.97 -5.96 5.70
C ASP A 313 22.49 -6.24 5.65
N PRO A 314 23.07 -6.86 6.69
CA PRO A 314 24.50 -7.16 6.73
C PRO A 314 25.03 -7.94 5.52
N ARG A 315 24.20 -8.73 4.83
CA ARG A 315 24.66 -9.58 3.72
C ARG A 315 24.77 -8.86 2.39
N TYR A 316 23.84 -7.95 2.12
CA TYR A 316 23.74 -7.27 0.82
C TYR A 316 23.90 -5.75 0.93
N GLY A 317 24.00 -5.20 2.14
CA GLY A 317 23.97 -3.76 2.40
C GLY A 317 22.64 -3.10 2.05
N ALA A 318 21.56 -3.87 1.97
CA ALA A 318 20.28 -3.44 1.42
C ALA A 318 19.38 -2.83 2.51
N SER A 319 18.84 -1.62 2.29
CA SER A 319 17.87 -0.99 3.20
C SER A 319 16.52 -1.75 3.21
N PRO A 320 15.61 -1.48 4.17
CA PRO A 320 14.30 -2.14 4.21
C PRO A 320 13.51 -1.94 2.92
N LEU A 321 13.70 -0.80 2.24
CA LEU A 321 13.07 -0.46 0.97
C LEU A 321 13.44 -1.44 -0.16
N HIS A 322 14.67 -1.96 -0.19
CA HIS A 322 15.09 -2.96 -1.18
C HIS A 322 14.34 -4.30 -1.02
N TRP A 323 13.93 -4.61 0.21
CA TRP A 323 13.20 -5.85 0.52
C TRP A 323 11.68 -5.71 0.35
N ALA A 324 11.18 -4.50 0.08
CA ALA A 324 9.75 -4.26 -0.12
C ALA A 324 9.21 -5.03 -1.33
N LYS A 325 8.17 -5.84 -1.09
CA LYS A 325 7.51 -6.67 -2.10
C LYS A 325 6.24 -6.04 -2.67
N ASN A 326 5.59 -5.19 -1.88
CA ASN A 326 4.27 -4.64 -2.18
C ASN A 326 4.34 -3.10 -2.23
N ALA A 327 3.56 -2.50 -3.13
CA ALA A 327 3.47 -1.05 -3.31
C ALA A 327 3.09 -0.31 -2.00
N GLU A 328 2.20 -0.89 -1.19
CA GLU A 328 1.82 -0.32 0.09
C GLU A 328 2.97 -0.23 1.09
N MET A 329 3.81 -1.27 1.16
CA MET A 329 4.96 -1.29 2.06
C MET A 329 6.03 -0.30 1.61
N THR A 330 6.27 -0.25 0.29
CA THR A 330 7.14 0.75 -0.34
C THR A 330 6.68 2.16 0.01
N ARG A 331 5.37 2.44 -0.14
CA ARG A 331 4.78 3.76 0.19
C ARG A 331 4.88 4.09 1.68
N MET A 332 4.62 3.11 2.56
CA MET A 332 4.76 3.29 4.01
C MET A 332 6.19 3.68 4.38
N LEU A 333 7.20 2.97 3.87
CA LEU A 333 8.61 3.27 4.13
C LEU A 333 9.02 4.65 3.62
N LEU A 334 8.61 5.01 2.40
CA LEU A 334 8.93 6.31 1.81
C LEU A 334 8.26 7.46 2.57
N LYS A 335 7.00 7.29 2.99
CA LYS A 335 6.29 8.27 3.83
C LYS A 335 6.96 8.49 5.19
N ARG A 336 7.66 7.47 5.71
CA ARG A 336 8.45 7.54 6.95
C ARG A 336 9.86 8.11 6.75
N GLY A 337 10.19 8.60 5.55
CA GLY A 337 11.47 9.27 5.26
C GLY A 337 12.60 8.34 4.84
N CYS A 338 12.30 7.12 4.37
CA CYS A 338 13.34 6.25 3.81
C CYS A 338 13.94 6.87 2.54
N ASP A 339 15.27 6.85 2.42
CA ASP A 339 15.97 7.34 1.24
C ASP A 339 15.67 6.43 0.03
N VAL A 340 15.01 7.01 -0.97
CA VAL A 340 14.60 6.33 -2.20
C VAL A 340 15.79 5.92 -3.07
N ASN A 341 16.90 6.67 -3.01
CA ASN A 341 18.10 6.46 -3.83
C ASN A 341 19.22 5.77 -3.06
N GLY A 342 18.94 5.28 -1.84
CA GLY A 342 19.90 4.50 -1.06
C GLY A 342 20.36 3.26 -1.83
N THR A 343 21.66 2.95 -1.74
CA THR A 343 22.29 1.86 -2.48
C THR A 343 22.65 0.66 -1.59
N SER A 344 22.57 -0.53 -2.19
CA SER A 344 23.11 -1.77 -1.66
C SER A 344 24.64 -1.83 -1.78
N SER A 345 25.29 -2.85 -1.21
CA SER A 345 26.73 -3.06 -1.33
C SER A 345 27.18 -3.28 -2.78
N ALA A 346 26.30 -3.78 -3.66
CA ALA A 346 26.55 -3.93 -5.09
C ALA A 346 26.28 -2.65 -5.90
N GLY A 347 25.81 -1.57 -5.25
CA GLY A 347 25.42 -0.31 -5.89
C GLY A 347 23.97 -0.27 -6.37
N ASN A 348 23.22 -1.38 -6.27
CA ASN A 348 21.82 -1.42 -6.70
C ASN A 348 20.93 -0.56 -5.81
N THR A 349 20.05 0.25 -6.40
CA THR A 349 18.98 0.99 -5.68
C THR A 349 17.74 0.12 -5.50
N ALA A 350 16.77 0.57 -4.68
CA ALA A 350 15.49 -0.10 -4.54
C ALA A 350 14.74 -0.25 -5.88
N LEU A 351 14.89 0.72 -6.80
CA LEU A 351 14.32 0.66 -8.15
C LEU A 351 14.94 -0.48 -8.97
N HIS A 352 16.25 -0.72 -8.87
CA HIS A 352 16.88 -1.87 -9.53
C HIS A 352 16.28 -3.19 -9.06
N VAL A 353 16.07 -3.35 -7.75
CA VAL A 353 15.49 -4.58 -7.19
C VAL A 353 14.03 -4.75 -7.63
N ALA A 354 13.24 -3.68 -7.64
CA ALA A 354 11.86 -3.71 -8.12
C ALA A 354 11.78 -4.13 -9.60
N VAL A 355 12.64 -3.56 -10.46
CA VAL A 355 12.70 -3.90 -11.89
C VAL A 355 13.21 -5.32 -12.11
N MET A 356 14.29 -5.73 -11.44
CA MET A 356 14.88 -7.07 -11.55
C MET A 356 13.88 -8.17 -11.16
N ARG A 357 13.02 -7.89 -10.17
CA ARG A 357 11.97 -8.79 -9.69
C ARG A 357 10.62 -8.58 -10.40
N ASN A 358 10.57 -7.74 -11.43
CA ASN A 358 9.39 -7.44 -12.24
C ASN A 358 8.18 -6.92 -11.42
N ARG A 359 8.42 -6.08 -10.41
CA ARG A 359 7.39 -5.49 -9.54
C ARG A 359 7.01 -4.09 -10.02
N PHE A 360 6.14 -4.01 -11.02
CA PHE A 360 5.73 -2.75 -11.64
C PHE A 360 5.16 -1.73 -10.65
N ASP A 361 4.22 -2.14 -9.79
CA ASP A 361 3.61 -1.21 -8.82
C ASP A 361 4.64 -0.64 -7.83
N CYS A 362 5.63 -1.43 -7.41
CA CYS A 362 6.71 -0.95 -6.57
C CYS A 362 7.62 0.04 -7.32
N ALA A 363 7.94 -0.25 -8.58
CA ALA A 363 8.72 0.65 -9.42
C ALA A 363 8.00 1.99 -9.63
N MET A 364 6.68 1.97 -9.87
CA MET A 364 5.86 3.19 -9.97
C MET A 364 5.86 3.98 -8.67
N VAL A 365 5.67 3.33 -7.51
CA VAL A 365 5.75 4.02 -6.21
C VAL A 365 7.14 4.66 -6.00
N LEU A 366 8.22 3.97 -6.37
CA LEU A 366 9.58 4.53 -6.26
C LEU A 366 9.80 5.73 -7.19
N LEU A 367 9.46 5.60 -8.48
CA LEU A 367 9.59 6.66 -9.48
C LEU A 367 8.77 7.91 -9.10
N THR A 368 7.56 7.71 -8.60
CA THR A 368 6.67 8.80 -8.17
C THR A 368 7.15 9.50 -6.91
N HIS A 369 8.01 8.87 -6.11
CA HIS A 369 8.68 9.48 -4.94
C HIS A 369 10.10 9.99 -5.27
N GLY A 370 10.46 10.09 -6.55
CA GLY A 370 11.73 10.69 -6.99
C GLY A 370 12.90 9.72 -7.08
N ALA A 371 12.66 8.42 -7.28
CA ALA A 371 13.73 7.48 -7.60
C ALA A 371 14.42 7.88 -8.91
N ASN A 372 15.76 7.87 -8.91
CA ASN A 372 16.54 8.16 -10.09
C ASN A 372 16.52 6.96 -11.06
N ALA A 373 15.89 7.14 -12.22
CA ALA A 373 15.77 6.12 -13.25
C ALA A 373 17.10 5.84 -14.00
N ASP A 374 18.10 6.72 -13.85
CA ASP A 374 19.45 6.60 -14.43
C ASP A 374 20.52 6.22 -13.41
N ALA A 375 20.12 5.83 -12.20
CA ALA A 375 21.07 5.34 -11.21
C ALA A 375 21.87 4.15 -11.79
N ARG A 376 23.19 4.19 -11.67
CA ARG A 376 24.07 3.08 -12.07
C ARG A 376 24.18 2.10 -10.91
N GLY A 377 23.65 0.90 -11.09
CA GLY A 377 23.76 -0.18 -10.13
C GLY A 377 24.95 -1.09 -10.40
N GLU A 378 24.73 -2.38 -10.13
CA GLU A 378 25.72 -3.43 -10.34
C GLU A 378 26.13 -3.54 -11.82
N HIS A 379 27.44 -3.59 -12.07
CA HIS A 379 28.06 -3.53 -13.40
C HIS A 379 27.70 -2.29 -14.22
N GLY A 380 27.34 -1.19 -13.55
CA GLY A 380 26.95 0.05 -14.22
C GLY A 380 25.62 -0.04 -14.96
N ASN A 381 24.86 -1.12 -14.77
CA ASN A 381 23.53 -1.27 -15.35
C ASN A 381 22.57 -0.28 -14.70
N THR A 382 21.84 0.46 -15.52
CA THR A 382 20.70 1.26 -15.06
C THR A 382 19.45 0.38 -14.90
N PRO A 383 18.40 0.83 -14.18
CA PRO A 383 17.11 0.14 -14.16
C PRO A 383 16.58 -0.16 -15.57
N LEU A 384 16.85 0.71 -16.56
CA LEU A 384 16.45 0.48 -17.95
C LEU A 384 17.17 -0.73 -18.57
N HIS A 385 18.47 -0.94 -18.31
CA HIS A 385 19.18 -2.14 -18.76
C HIS A 385 18.52 -3.42 -18.20
N LEU A 386 18.16 -3.41 -16.91
CA LEU A 386 17.50 -4.54 -16.26
C LEU A 386 16.11 -4.79 -16.85
N ALA A 387 15.33 -3.75 -17.13
CA ALA A 387 13.99 -3.87 -17.72
C ALA A 387 14.05 -4.48 -19.13
N MET A 388 15.04 -4.07 -19.95
CA MET A 388 15.24 -4.62 -21.30
C MET A 388 15.49 -6.13 -21.27
N SER A 389 16.26 -6.63 -20.31
CA SER A 389 16.53 -8.07 -20.16
C SER A 389 15.29 -8.91 -19.82
N LYS A 390 14.20 -8.28 -19.38
CA LYS A 390 12.95 -8.92 -18.95
C LYS A 390 11.81 -8.80 -19.96
N ASP A 391 12.00 -8.05 -21.04
CA ASP A 391 10.99 -7.81 -22.08
C ASP A 391 9.65 -7.25 -21.55
N ASN A 392 9.71 -6.49 -20.44
CA ASN A 392 8.51 -5.84 -19.88
C ASN A 392 8.36 -4.43 -20.47
N VAL A 393 7.59 -4.32 -21.55
CA VAL A 393 7.31 -3.07 -22.28
C VAL A 393 6.74 -1.99 -21.38
N GLU A 394 5.84 -2.31 -20.45
CA GLU A 394 5.21 -1.32 -19.56
C GLU A 394 6.22 -0.74 -18.57
N MET A 395 7.10 -1.57 -18.02
CA MET A 395 8.21 -1.10 -17.18
C MET A 395 9.18 -0.22 -17.97
N ILE A 396 9.47 -0.58 -19.22
CA ILE A 396 10.36 0.17 -20.11
C ILE A 396 9.77 1.56 -20.41
N LYS A 397 8.49 1.62 -20.82
CA LYS A 397 7.77 2.88 -21.04
C LYS A 397 7.79 3.75 -19.79
N ALA A 398 7.48 3.17 -18.63
CA ALA A 398 7.50 3.89 -17.35
C ALA A 398 8.89 4.49 -17.07
N LEU A 399 9.97 3.72 -17.16
CA LEU A 399 11.32 4.22 -16.92
C LEU A 399 11.69 5.36 -17.88
N ILE A 400 11.38 5.23 -19.17
CA ILE A 400 11.67 6.26 -20.17
C ILE A 400 10.86 7.52 -19.89
N VAL A 401 9.55 7.41 -19.66
CA VAL A 401 8.68 8.55 -19.31
C VAL A 401 9.23 9.28 -18.10
N PHE A 402 9.69 8.55 -17.08
CA PHE A 402 10.27 9.14 -15.87
C PHE A 402 11.69 9.68 -16.04
N GLY A 403 12.26 9.61 -17.23
CA GLY A 403 13.49 10.32 -17.61
C GLY A 403 14.66 9.41 -17.98
N ALA A 404 14.54 8.09 -17.87
CA ALA A 404 15.66 7.16 -18.11
C ALA A 404 16.30 7.36 -19.49
N GLU A 405 17.62 7.50 -19.51
CA GLU A 405 18.43 7.67 -20.71
C GLU A 405 18.67 6.35 -21.44
N VAL A 406 18.57 6.42 -22.77
CA VAL A 406 18.66 5.25 -23.66
C VAL A 406 20.06 5.00 -24.22
N ASP A 407 20.97 5.95 -24.03
CA ASP A 407 22.34 5.91 -24.52
C ASP A 407 23.39 5.73 -23.41
N THR A 408 22.95 5.62 -22.15
CA THR A 408 23.84 5.34 -21.03
C THR A 408 24.50 3.98 -21.22
N ARG A 409 25.83 3.91 -21.12
CA ARG A 409 26.58 2.66 -21.28
C ARG A 409 26.84 2.00 -19.94
N ASN A 410 26.60 0.70 -19.82
CA ASN A 410 27.04 -0.07 -18.65
C ASN A 410 28.58 -0.27 -18.66
N ASP A 411 29.12 -0.96 -17.65
CA ASP A 411 30.57 -1.16 -17.53
C ASP A 411 31.15 -2.08 -18.64
N PHE A 412 30.28 -2.81 -19.35
CA PHE A 412 30.61 -3.60 -20.54
C PHE A 412 30.54 -2.78 -21.84
N GLY A 413 30.20 -1.49 -21.76
CA GLY A 413 30.05 -0.61 -22.91
C GLY A 413 28.75 -0.81 -23.71
N GLU A 414 27.84 -1.67 -23.23
CA GLU A 414 26.54 -1.93 -23.83
C GLU A 414 25.55 -0.83 -23.47
N THR A 415 24.71 -0.43 -24.43
CA THR A 415 23.58 0.48 -24.21
C THR A 415 22.28 -0.32 -24.03
N PRO A 416 21.25 0.22 -23.36
CA PRO A 416 19.94 -0.44 -23.27
C PRO A 416 19.35 -0.78 -24.64
N THR A 417 19.60 0.08 -25.63
CA THR A 417 19.23 -0.12 -27.04
C THR A 417 19.87 -1.35 -27.68
N LEU A 418 21.15 -1.61 -27.38
CA LEU A 418 21.84 -2.78 -27.89
C LEU A 418 21.20 -4.06 -27.32
N LEU A 419 20.87 -4.04 -26.03
CA LEU A 419 20.15 -5.16 -25.39
C LEU A 419 18.77 -5.37 -26.00
N ALA A 420 18.01 -4.29 -26.25
CA ALA A 420 16.71 -4.35 -26.92
C ALA A 420 16.80 -5.01 -28.31
N SER A 421 17.78 -4.62 -29.12
CA SER A 421 17.99 -5.16 -30.48
C SER A 421 18.33 -6.66 -30.50
N LYS A 422 18.94 -7.18 -29.42
CA LYS A 422 19.23 -8.60 -29.26
C LYS A 422 17.99 -9.42 -28.88
N ILE A 423 16.97 -8.80 -28.29
CA ILE A 423 15.83 -9.48 -27.66
C ILE A 423 14.56 -9.40 -28.52
N SER A 424 14.13 -8.21 -28.96
CA SER A 424 12.85 -8.02 -29.64
C SER A 424 12.83 -6.84 -30.61
N LYS A 425 12.18 -7.02 -31.77
CA LYS A 425 11.96 -5.96 -32.77
C LYS A 425 11.05 -4.84 -32.25
N GLN A 426 10.04 -5.18 -31.45
CA GLN A 426 9.12 -4.19 -30.88
C GLN A 426 9.85 -3.19 -29.95
N LEU A 427 10.84 -3.68 -29.20
CA LEU A 427 11.68 -2.82 -28.35
C LEU A 427 12.62 -1.94 -29.18
N GLN A 428 13.06 -2.40 -30.35
CA GLN A 428 13.91 -1.62 -31.23
C GLN A 428 13.18 -0.36 -31.73
N ASP A 429 11.95 -0.50 -32.20
CA ASP A 429 11.14 0.63 -32.70
C ASP A 429 10.83 1.64 -31.58
N LEU A 430 10.52 1.15 -30.38
CA LEU A 430 10.25 1.97 -29.19
C LEU A 430 11.45 2.87 -28.84
N MET A 431 12.67 2.34 -28.98
CA MET A 431 13.88 3.04 -28.57
C MET A 431 14.40 4.06 -29.59
N HIS A 432 14.07 3.91 -30.87
CA HIS A 432 14.37 4.91 -31.89
C HIS A 432 13.71 6.26 -31.57
N ILE A 433 12.48 6.23 -31.05
CA ILE A 433 11.73 7.42 -30.61
C ILE A 433 12.48 8.13 -29.46
N SER A 434 13.00 7.36 -28.51
CA SER A 434 13.69 7.93 -27.34
C SER A 434 15.09 8.48 -27.64
N ARG A 435 15.82 7.95 -28.62
CA ARG A 435 17.17 8.43 -28.99
C ARG A 435 17.20 9.85 -29.57
N ALA A 436 16.11 10.28 -30.17
CA ALA A 436 16.01 11.63 -30.72
C ALA A 436 15.89 12.74 -29.65
N ARG A 437 15.96 12.39 -28.36
CA ARG A 437 16.05 13.29 -27.21
C ARG A 437 17.18 14.32 -27.27
N LYS A 438 18.20 14.13 -28.13
CA LYS A 438 19.29 15.08 -28.30
C LYS A 438 19.19 15.79 -29.65
N PRO A 439 18.59 16.98 -29.70
CA PRO A 439 19.00 17.94 -30.70
C PRO A 439 20.28 18.62 -30.21
N ALA A 440 21.22 18.87 -31.12
CA ALA A 440 22.38 19.71 -30.86
C ALA A 440 21.91 21.17 -30.75
N PHE A 441 21.45 21.60 -29.57
CA PHE A 441 21.07 22.99 -29.33
C PHE A 441 22.25 23.79 -28.80
N ILE A 442 22.78 24.67 -29.65
CA ILE A 442 23.72 25.70 -29.26
C ILE A 442 22.92 26.78 -28.53
N LEU A 443 23.05 26.84 -27.20
CA LEU A 443 22.52 27.94 -26.40
C LEU A 443 23.34 29.20 -26.68
N GLY A 444 22.75 30.16 -27.40
CA GLY A 444 23.11 31.56 -27.25
C GLY A 444 22.67 31.99 -25.85
N SER A 445 23.63 32.20 -24.95
CA SER A 445 23.39 32.78 -23.63
C SER A 445 22.67 34.12 -23.77
N MET A 446 21.35 34.15 -23.58
CA MET A 446 20.59 35.38 -23.39
C MET A 446 19.87 35.29 -22.05
N ARG A 447 20.51 35.88 -21.04
CA ARG A 447 19.90 36.12 -19.74
C ARG A 447 19.24 37.49 -19.78
N ASP A 448 17.98 37.50 -19.40
CA ASP A 448 17.04 38.63 -19.36
C ASP A 448 17.60 39.83 -18.59
N GLU A 449 17.47 41.03 -19.16
CA GLU A 449 17.20 42.22 -18.32
C GLU A 449 16.10 43.13 -18.86
N LYS A 450 15.76 43.17 -20.16
CA LYS A 450 14.58 43.90 -20.65
C LYS A 450 13.99 43.30 -21.95
N ARG A 451 13.36 42.12 -21.88
CA ARG A 451 12.48 41.68 -22.98
C ARG A 451 11.42 42.73 -23.28
N SER A 452 11.29 43.11 -24.55
CA SER A 452 10.40 44.17 -25.02
C SER A 452 8.92 43.74 -25.09
N HIS A 453 8.68 42.44 -25.10
CA HIS A 453 7.37 41.82 -25.21
C HIS A 453 7.11 40.88 -24.03
N ASP A 454 5.83 40.61 -23.77
CA ASP A 454 5.39 39.62 -22.77
C ASP A 454 5.06 38.28 -23.46
N HIS A 455 5.28 37.18 -22.74
CA HIS A 455 4.85 35.84 -23.16
C HIS A 455 3.75 35.29 -22.25
N LEU A 456 2.73 34.67 -22.85
CA LEU A 456 1.60 34.05 -22.15
C LEU A 456 1.62 32.53 -22.30
N LEU A 457 1.48 31.85 -21.16
CA LEU A 457 1.22 30.41 -21.07
C LEU A 457 -0.21 30.17 -20.58
N CYS A 458 -0.97 29.35 -21.30
CA CYS A 458 -2.34 28.96 -20.96
C CYS A 458 -2.39 27.44 -20.74
N LEU A 459 -2.85 27.03 -19.56
CA LEU A 459 -2.92 25.63 -19.13
C LEU A 459 -4.38 25.22 -18.97
N ASP A 460 -4.82 24.28 -19.79
CA ASP A 460 -6.22 23.84 -19.80
C ASP A 460 -6.60 23.02 -18.56
N GLY A 461 -7.90 22.96 -18.28
CA GLY A 461 -8.47 22.00 -17.33
C GLY A 461 -8.59 20.59 -17.91
N GLY A 462 -8.62 19.58 -17.03
CA GLY A 462 -8.69 18.18 -17.47
C GLY A 462 -8.39 17.12 -16.41
N GLY A 463 -8.58 17.41 -15.12
CA GLY A 463 -8.42 16.42 -14.03
C GLY A 463 -6.99 15.86 -13.91
N VAL A 464 -6.86 14.55 -13.70
CA VAL A 464 -5.56 13.86 -13.57
C VAL A 464 -4.72 13.93 -14.86
N LYS A 465 -5.36 14.16 -16.01
CA LYS A 465 -4.68 14.33 -17.32
C LYS A 465 -3.79 15.58 -17.39
N GLY A 466 -3.79 16.43 -16.36
CA GLY A 466 -2.76 17.45 -16.18
C GLY A 466 -1.32 16.91 -16.26
N LEU A 467 -1.11 15.60 -16.06
CA LEU A 467 0.15 14.91 -16.35
C LEU A 467 0.65 15.13 -17.79
N VAL A 468 -0.24 15.21 -18.78
CA VAL A 468 0.12 15.50 -20.19
C VAL A 468 0.75 16.89 -20.31
N ILE A 469 0.11 17.90 -19.71
CA ILE A 469 0.64 19.27 -19.66
C ILE A 469 2.01 19.29 -18.95
N ILE A 470 2.13 18.59 -17.82
CA ILE A 470 3.40 18.47 -17.10
C ILE A 470 4.49 17.90 -18.02
N GLN A 471 4.19 16.85 -18.79
CA GLN A 471 5.15 16.23 -19.69
C GLN A 471 5.58 17.17 -20.83
N LEU A 472 4.64 17.91 -21.42
CA LEU A 472 4.92 18.95 -22.41
C LEU A 472 5.82 20.06 -21.83
N LEU A 473 5.52 20.52 -20.60
CA LEU A 473 6.33 21.52 -19.92
C LEU A 473 7.74 21.03 -19.59
N ILE A 474 7.89 19.78 -19.14
CA ILE A 474 9.21 19.15 -18.94
C ILE A 474 10.00 19.14 -20.25
N ALA A 475 9.37 18.81 -21.37
CA ALA A 475 10.03 18.82 -22.67
C ALA A 475 10.47 20.24 -23.09
N ILE A 476 9.62 21.26 -22.88
CA ILE A 476 9.94 22.67 -23.14
C ILE A 476 11.10 23.15 -22.25
N GLU A 477 11.07 22.85 -20.95
CA GLU A 477 12.11 23.20 -19.98
C GLU A 477 13.45 22.53 -20.33
N LYS A 478 13.41 21.23 -20.69
CA LYS A 478 14.61 20.49 -21.12
C LYS A 478 15.17 21.00 -22.44
N ALA A 479 14.32 21.36 -23.40
CA ALA A 479 14.74 21.87 -24.71
C ALA A 479 15.32 23.30 -24.64
N SER A 480 14.77 24.15 -23.76
CA SER A 480 15.27 25.52 -23.55
C SER A 480 16.45 25.61 -22.59
N GLY A 481 16.55 24.68 -21.63
CA GLY A 481 17.47 24.77 -20.50
C GLY A 481 17.08 25.85 -19.48
N VAL A 482 15.87 26.40 -19.57
CA VAL A 482 15.36 27.49 -18.72
C VAL A 482 14.07 27.04 -18.04
N ALA A 483 13.94 27.35 -16.74
CA ALA A 483 12.75 27.00 -15.96
C ALA A 483 11.50 27.65 -16.54
N THR A 484 10.36 26.93 -16.54
CA THR A 484 9.08 27.45 -17.08
C THR A 484 8.70 28.81 -16.50
N LYS A 485 8.98 29.03 -15.21
CA LYS A 485 8.70 30.29 -14.50
C LYS A 485 9.39 31.50 -15.13
N ASP A 486 10.58 31.31 -15.69
CA ASP A 486 11.41 32.37 -16.27
C ASP A 486 11.18 32.52 -17.77
N LEU A 487 10.51 31.54 -18.41
CA LEU A 487 10.14 31.59 -19.82
C LEU A 487 8.90 32.47 -20.08
N PHE A 488 7.97 32.53 -19.13
CA PHE A 488 6.66 33.18 -19.33
C PHE A 488 6.40 34.28 -18.30
N ASP A 489 5.90 35.43 -18.76
CA ASP A 489 5.54 36.56 -17.89
C ASP A 489 4.13 36.41 -17.30
N TRP A 490 3.24 35.79 -18.08
CA TRP A 490 1.84 35.53 -17.73
C TRP A 490 1.55 34.04 -17.80
N VAL A 491 0.84 33.52 -16.79
CA VAL A 491 0.37 32.14 -16.76
C VAL A 491 -1.11 32.10 -16.37
N ALA A 492 -1.94 31.53 -17.24
CA ALA A 492 -3.35 31.30 -16.98
C ALA A 492 -3.62 29.80 -16.82
N GLY A 493 -4.49 29.43 -15.90
CA GLY A 493 -4.81 28.02 -15.65
C GLY A 493 -6.27 27.79 -15.30
N THR A 494 -6.82 26.70 -15.82
CA THR A 494 -8.16 26.20 -15.43
C THR A 494 -8.04 24.84 -14.78
N SER A 495 -8.78 24.62 -13.69
CA SER A 495 -8.85 23.33 -13.01
C SER A 495 -7.46 22.79 -12.65
N THR A 496 -7.07 21.65 -13.21
CA THR A 496 -5.73 21.07 -13.09
C THR A 496 -4.62 22.01 -13.57
N GLY A 497 -4.82 22.70 -14.70
CA GLY A 497 -3.92 23.74 -15.21
C GLY A 497 -3.77 24.89 -14.21
N GLY A 498 -4.78 25.16 -13.40
CA GLY A 498 -4.69 26.14 -12.32
C GLY A 498 -3.79 25.69 -11.16
N ILE A 499 -3.84 24.42 -10.77
CA ILE A 499 -2.91 23.83 -9.80
C ILE A 499 -1.47 23.90 -10.33
N LEU A 500 -1.27 23.60 -11.61
CA LEU A 500 0.05 23.67 -12.26
C LEU A 500 0.57 25.10 -12.39
N ALA A 501 -0.29 26.07 -12.74
CA ALA A 501 0.07 27.48 -12.80
C ALA A 501 0.57 28.00 -11.44
N LEU A 502 -0.09 27.59 -10.35
CA LEU A 502 0.36 27.89 -8.99
C LEU A 502 1.67 27.17 -8.64
N ALA A 503 1.87 25.94 -9.12
CA ALA A 503 3.15 25.25 -8.93
C ALA A 503 4.32 25.98 -9.61
N ILE A 504 4.11 26.47 -10.83
CA ILE A 504 5.08 27.31 -11.55
C ILE A 504 5.36 28.61 -10.77
N LEU A 505 4.32 29.27 -10.25
CA LEU A 505 4.44 30.49 -9.44
C LEU A 505 5.35 30.28 -8.24
N HIS A 506 5.16 29.18 -7.52
CA HIS A 506 5.94 28.81 -6.34
C HIS A 506 7.26 28.09 -6.65
N SER A 507 7.74 28.14 -7.90
CA SER A 507 9.03 27.57 -8.31
C SER A 507 9.15 26.06 -8.04
N LYS A 508 8.04 25.31 -8.07
CA LYS A 508 8.06 23.85 -7.98
C LYS A 508 8.43 23.26 -9.34
N SER A 509 9.36 22.30 -9.38
CA SER A 509 9.78 21.68 -10.64
C SER A 509 8.67 20.82 -11.25
N MET A 510 8.60 20.78 -12.58
CA MET A 510 7.59 19.98 -13.28
C MET A 510 7.79 18.48 -13.06
N ALA A 511 9.04 18.01 -12.91
CA ALA A 511 9.34 16.63 -12.54
C ALA A 511 8.79 16.27 -11.14
N TYR A 512 8.87 17.19 -10.18
CA TYR A 512 8.25 17.03 -8.87
C TYR A 512 6.72 16.98 -8.99
N MET A 513 6.13 17.89 -9.77
CA MET A 513 4.68 17.95 -9.99
C MET A 513 4.12 16.68 -10.64
N ARG A 514 4.87 16.03 -11.54
CA ARG A 514 4.51 14.72 -12.08
C ARG A 514 4.34 13.69 -10.96
N GLY A 515 5.35 13.55 -10.08
CA GLY A 515 5.27 12.63 -8.95
C GLY A 515 4.15 12.98 -7.97
N VAL A 516 3.94 14.27 -7.72
CA VAL A 516 2.84 14.80 -6.89
C VAL A 516 1.48 14.35 -7.43
N TYR A 517 1.24 14.43 -8.74
CA TYR A 517 -0.03 14.04 -9.35
C TYR A 517 -0.30 12.53 -9.23
N PHE A 518 0.73 11.70 -9.45
CA PHE A 518 0.61 10.25 -9.24
C PHE A 518 0.33 9.88 -7.78
N ARG A 519 0.82 10.66 -6.81
CA ARG A 519 0.47 10.46 -5.38
C ARG A 519 -0.93 10.98 -5.08
N MET A 520 -1.28 12.14 -5.62
CA MET A 520 -2.57 12.81 -5.42
C MET A 520 -3.73 11.94 -5.90
N LYS A 521 -3.65 11.34 -7.10
CA LYS A 521 -4.74 10.50 -7.63
C LYS A 521 -5.10 9.34 -6.67
N ASP A 522 -4.08 8.75 -6.03
CA ASP A 522 -4.25 7.64 -5.10
C ASP A 522 -4.81 8.10 -3.75
N GLU A 523 -4.60 9.37 -3.36
CA GLU A 523 -5.09 9.95 -2.10
C GLU A 523 -6.50 10.52 -2.25
N VAL A 524 -6.79 11.15 -3.39
CA VAL A 524 -8.01 11.94 -3.62
C VAL A 524 -9.16 11.10 -4.20
N PHE A 525 -8.89 10.21 -5.15
CA PHE A 525 -9.94 9.44 -5.83
C PHE A 525 -10.22 8.10 -5.12
N ARG A 526 -10.50 8.17 -3.82
CA ARG A 526 -10.92 7.00 -3.01
C ARG A 526 -12.41 7.05 -2.71
N GLY A 527 -13.08 5.92 -2.91
CA GLY A 527 -14.52 5.77 -2.64
C GLY A 527 -15.39 5.99 -3.88
N SER A 528 -16.67 6.32 -3.66
CA SER A 528 -17.66 6.58 -4.70
C SER A 528 -17.86 8.08 -4.92
N ARG A 529 -18.26 8.46 -6.15
CA ARG A 529 -18.58 9.85 -6.46
C ARG A 529 -19.91 10.28 -5.79
N PRO A 530 -20.03 11.54 -5.33
CA PRO A 530 -18.98 12.56 -5.28
C PRO A 530 -17.96 12.28 -4.16
N TYR A 531 -16.69 12.53 -4.43
CA TYR A 531 -15.59 12.31 -3.49
C TYR A 531 -15.62 13.32 -2.33
N GLU A 532 -15.11 12.90 -1.17
CA GLU A 532 -14.87 13.79 -0.04
C GLU A 532 -13.83 14.84 -0.41
N SER A 533 -14.06 16.10 -0.04
CA SER A 533 -13.14 17.18 -0.39
C SER A 533 -11.92 17.24 0.53
N GLY A 534 -11.96 16.59 1.69
CA GLY A 534 -10.90 16.57 2.70
C GLY A 534 -9.51 16.23 2.14
N PRO A 535 -9.33 15.08 1.46
CA PRO A 535 -8.04 14.70 0.89
C PRO A 535 -7.46 15.72 -0.09
N LEU A 536 -8.28 16.29 -0.98
CA LEU A 536 -7.85 17.31 -1.94
C LEU A 536 -7.48 18.62 -1.22
N GLU A 537 -8.26 19.03 -0.22
CA GLU A 537 -7.98 20.22 0.58
C GLU A 537 -6.68 20.11 1.36
N GLU A 538 -6.48 19.00 2.08
CA GLU A 538 -5.27 18.74 2.86
C GLU A 538 -4.05 18.63 1.95
N PHE A 539 -4.19 18.00 0.78
CA PHE A 539 -3.17 17.95 -0.25
C PHE A 539 -2.76 19.35 -0.71
N LEU A 540 -3.73 20.21 -1.08
CA LEU A 540 -3.44 21.57 -1.56
C LEU A 540 -2.81 22.43 -0.45
N LYS A 541 -3.25 22.28 0.80
CA LYS A 541 -2.65 22.95 1.96
C LYS A 541 -1.21 22.50 2.20
N ARG A 542 -0.93 21.19 2.08
CA ARG A 542 0.43 20.64 2.22
C ARG A 542 1.37 21.16 1.12
N GLU A 543 0.89 21.21 -0.12
CA GLU A 543 1.72 21.61 -1.26
C GLU A 543 1.94 23.12 -1.35
N PHE A 544 0.91 23.94 -1.10
CA PHE A 544 0.99 25.40 -1.29
C PHE A 544 1.04 26.20 0.01
N GLY A 545 0.88 25.56 1.16
CA GLY A 545 0.79 26.20 2.48
C GLY A 545 -0.63 26.64 2.84
N GLU A 546 -1.00 26.49 4.11
CA GLU A 546 -2.35 26.80 4.60
C GLU A 546 -2.65 28.30 4.65
N HIS A 547 -1.62 29.11 4.91
CA HIS A 547 -1.73 30.57 5.09
C HIS A 547 -1.15 31.38 3.94
N THR A 548 -0.62 30.73 2.90
CA THR A 548 -0.05 31.40 1.74
C THR A 548 -1.13 32.12 0.96
N LYS A 549 -0.93 33.42 0.72
CA LYS A 549 -1.83 34.29 -0.04
C LYS A 549 -1.39 34.38 -1.49
N MET A 550 -2.36 34.62 -2.38
CA MET A 550 -2.11 34.73 -3.83
C MET A 550 -1.07 35.81 -4.16
N THR A 551 -1.10 36.93 -3.43
CA THR A 551 -0.23 38.10 -3.69
C THR A 551 1.16 38.02 -3.05
N ASP A 552 1.47 36.93 -2.33
CA ASP A 552 2.79 36.72 -1.71
C ASP A 552 3.90 36.57 -2.77
N VAL A 553 3.55 36.03 -3.94
CA VAL A 553 4.47 35.89 -5.08
C VAL A 553 3.93 36.68 -6.27
N LYS A 554 4.70 37.66 -6.75
CA LYS A 554 4.25 38.60 -7.79
C LYS A 554 4.65 38.25 -9.23
N LYS A 555 5.56 37.28 -9.41
CA LYS A 555 6.08 36.89 -10.74
C LYS A 555 6.18 35.36 -10.87
N PRO A 556 5.72 34.78 -12.00
CA PRO A 556 4.97 35.41 -13.08
C PRO A 556 3.58 35.89 -12.63
N LYS A 557 2.90 36.67 -13.48
CA LYS A 557 1.51 37.05 -13.22
C LYS A 557 0.62 35.85 -13.50
N VAL A 558 -0.16 35.44 -12.51
CA VAL A 558 -0.97 34.22 -12.57
C VAL A 558 -2.44 34.55 -12.42
N MET A 559 -3.25 33.91 -13.27
CA MET A 559 -4.71 33.97 -13.21
C MET A 559 -5.32 32.57 -13.27
N LEU A 560 -6.24 32.27 -12.36
CA LEU A 560 -6.97 31.01 -12.32
C LEU A 560 -8.45 31.23 -12.56
N THR A 561 -9.07 30.40 -13.38
CA THR A 561 -10.51 30.48 -13.65
C THR A 561 -11.31 29.80 -12.54
N GLY A 562 -12.50 30.33 -12.25
CA GLY A 562 -13.47 29.70 -11.37
C GLY A 562 -14.87 30.19 -11.70
N THR A 563 -15.84 29.29 -11.67
CA THR A 563 -17.24 29.62 -11.97
C THR A 563 -17.94 30.06 -10.69
N LEU A 564 -18.38 31.31 -10.64
CA LEU A 564 -19.08 31.87 -9.51
C LEU A 564 -20.57 31.51 -9.59
N SER A 565 -20.99 30.57 -8.74
CA SER A 565 -22.30 29.91 -8.80
C SER A 565 -23.28 30.37 -7.71
N ASP A 566 -22.94 31.39 -6.92
CA ASP A 566 -23.84 31.99 -5.92
C ASP A 566 -24.85 32.98 -6.52
N ARG A 567 -24.90 33.08 -7.85
CA ARG A 567 -25.66 34.04 -8.62
C ARG A 567 -26.16 33.42 -9.93
N GLN A 568 -27.24 33.97 -10.44
CA GLN A 568 -27.78 33.64 -11.76
C GLN A 568 -27.99 34.96 -12.53
N PRO A 569 -27.36 35.16 -13.70
CA PRO A 569 -26.45 34.23 -14.41
C PRO A 569 -25.15 33.95 -13.65
N ALA A 570 -24.59 32.74 -13.80
CA ALA A 570 -23.26 32.42 -13.29
C ALA A 570 -22.19 33.26 -14.01
N GLU A 571 -21.17 33.69 -13.27
CA GLU A 571 -20.12 34.58 -13.78
C GLU A 571 -18.75 33.92 -13.70
N LEU A 572 -17.85 34.27 -14.62
CA LEU A 572 -16.45 33.86 -14.54
C LEU A 572 -15.71 34.75 -13.54
N HIS A 573 -15.09 34.13 -12.55
CA HIS A 573 -14.18 34.79 -11.62
C HIS A 573 -12.74 34.38 -11.93
N LEU A 574 -11.84 35.35 -11.98
CA LEU A 574 -10.40 35.10 -12.08
C LEU A 574 -9.73 35.36 -10.73
N PHE A 575 -9.14 34.32 -10.14
CA PHE A 575 -8.24 34.45 -8.99
C PHE A 575 -6.88 34.93 -9.49
N ARG A 576 -6.32 35.97 -8.90
CA ARG A 576 -5.14 36.68 -9.43
C ARG A 576 -4.10 36.90 -8.34
N ASN A 577 -2.82 36.97 -8.71
CA ASN A 577 -1.73 37.42 -7.82
C ASN A 577 -1.35 38.90 -8.03
N TYR A 578 -2.12 39.62 -8.84
CA TYR A 578 -1.96 41.05 -9.12
C TYR A 578 -3.30 41.77 -8.93
N ASP A 579 -3.25 43.09 -8.85
CA ASP A 579 -4.44 43.92 -8.66
C ASP A 579 -5.38 43.80 -9.86
N ALA A 580 -6.67 43.60 -9.59
CA ALA A 580 -7.67 43.47 -10.64
C ALA A 580 -7.76 44.76 -11.49
N PRO A 581 -7.88 44.65 -12.82
CA PRO A 581 -8.02 45.83 -13.67
C PRO A 581 -9.34 46.56 -13.38
N GLU A 582 -9.29 47.89 -13.30
CA GLU A 582 -10.52 48.70 -13.22
C GLU A 582 -11.21 48.70 -14.59
N THR A 583 -12.39 48.08 -14.67
CA THR A 583 -13.16 47.98 -15.91
C THR A 583 -13.81 49.32 -16.26
N VAL A 584 -13.67 49.74 -17.53
CA VAL A 584 -14.27 50.98 -18.09
C VAL A 584 -15.79 50.87 -18.25
N ARG A 585 -16.29 49.64 -18.39
CA ARG A 585 -17.71 49.40 -18.65
C ARG A 585 -18.50 49.46 -17.34
N GLU A 586 -19.64 50.15 -17.39
CA GLU A 586 -20.72 50.04 -16.40
C GLU A 586 -20.90 48.57 -16.00
N PRO A 587 -20.98 48.24 -14.69
CA PRO A 587 -21.20 46.87 -14.27
C PRO A 587 -22.47 46.34 -14.96
N ARG A 588 -22.34 45.25 -15.71
CA ARG A 588 -23.45 44.69 -16.53
C ARG A 588 -24.69 44.33 -15.70
N PHE A 589 -24.49 44.15 -14.41
CA PHE A 589 -25.54 43.87 -13.43
C PHE A 589 -25.44 44.89 -12.29
N ASN A 590 -26.57 45.43 -11.84
CA ASN A 590 -26.63 46.24 -10.63
C ASN A 590 -26.04 45.44 -9.46
N GLN A 591 -25.25 46.09 -8.60
CA GLN A 591 -24.76 45.49 -7.36
C GLN A 591 -25.97 45.14 -6.48
N ASN A 592 -26.42 43.89 -6.56
CA ASN A 592 -27.41 43.37 -5.63
C ASN A 592 -26.79 43.38 -4.24
N VAL A 593 -27.35 44.18 -3.33
CA VAL A 593 -26.88 44.36 -1.95
C VAL A 593 -26.80 43.02 -1.19
N ASN A 594 -27.57 42.02 -1.62
CA ASN A 594 -27.61 40.69 -1.02
C ASN A 594 -26.48 39.75 -1.48
N LEU A 595 -25.73 40.08 -2.54
CA LEU A 595 -24.62 39.26 -3.01
C LEU A 595 -23.31 39.71 -2.35
N ARG A 596 -22.53 38.74 -1.86
CA ARG A 596 -21.21 39.03 -1.28
C ARG A 596 -20.25 39.49 -2.39
N PRO A 597 -19.49 40.58 -2.19
CA PRO A 597 -18.52 41.01 -3.18
C PRO A 597 -17.45 39.93 -3.43
N PRO A 598 -16.81 39.94 -4.61
CA PRO A 598 -15.65 39.09 -4.86
C PRO A 598 -14.54 39.41 -3.86
N THR A 599 -13.82 38.38 -3.42
CA THR A 599 -12.74 38.53 -2.44
C THR A 599 -11.58 39.28 -3.11
N GLN A 600 -10.97 40.25 -2.43
CA GLN A 600 -9.80 40.93 -2.98
C GLN A 600 -8.61 39.97 -3.12
N PRO A 601 -7.76 40.12 -4.15
CA PRO A 601 -6.58 39.26 -4.36
C PRO A 601 -5.65 39.15 -3.12
N SER A 602 -5.54 40.20 -2.33
CA SER A 602 -4.74 40.28 -1.08
C SER A 602 -5.22 39.36 0.04
N ASP A 603 -6.48 38.95 0.01
CA ASP A 603 -7.11 38.09 1.03
C ASP A 603 -7.39 36.67 0.53
N GLN A 604 -7.07 36.39 -0.74
CA GLN A 604 -7.26 35.07 -1.34
C GLN A 604 -6.12 34.12 -0.96
N LEU A 605 -6.47 32.98 -0.37
CA LEU A 605 -5.54 31.89 -0.07
C LEU A 605 -5.28 31.05 -1.32
N VAL A 606 -4.02 30.69 -1.56
CA VAL A 606 -3.58 29.93 -2.75
C VAL A 606 -4.31 28.59 -2.86
N TRP A 607 -4.29 27.78 -1.79
CA TRP A 607 -4.91 26.46 -1.80
C TRP A 607 -6.44 26.53 -2.03
N ARG A 608 -7.08 27.61 -1.55
CA ARG A 608 -8.52 27.81 -1.71
C ARG A 608 -8.87 28.22 -3.13
N ALA A 609 -8.06 29.07 -3.77
CA ALA A 609 -8.19 29.42 -5.18
C ALA A 609 -7.98 28.17 -6.06
N ALA A 610 -6.95 27.37 -5.78
CA ALA A 610 -6.69 26.10 -6.46
C ALA A 610 -7.90 25.14 -6.37
N ARG A 611 -8.47 24.96 -5.17
CA ARG A 611 -9.68 24.15 -4.96
C ARG A 611 -10.87 24.71 -5.73
N SER A 612 -11.12 26.01 -5.63
CA SER A 612 -12.24 26.65 -6.32
C SER A 612 -12.15 26.51 -7.85
N SER A 613 -10.94 26.52 -8.40
CA SER A 613 -10.70 26.29 -9.82
C SER A 613 -10.83 24.81 -10.21
N GLY A 614 -10.31 23.88 -9.39
CA GLY A 614 -10.17 22.45 -9.72
C GLY A 614 -11.31 21.52 -9.29
N ALA A 615 -12.37 22.03 -8.66
CA ALA A 615 -13.45 21.19 -8.15
C ALA A 615 -14.57 20.97 -9.18
N ALA A 616 -14.37 20.02 -10.09
CA ALA A 616 -15.39 19.61 -11.06
C ALA A 616 -16.68 19.14 -10.33
N PRO A 617 -17.85 19.72 -10.64
CA PRO A 617 -19.08 19.52 -9.86
C PRO A 617 -19.64 18.09 -9.90
N THR A 618 -19.30 17.30 -10.92
CA THR A 618 -19.65 15.88 -11.03
C THR A 618 -18.78 14.98 -10.14
N TYR A 619 -17.64 15.51 -9.68
CA TYR A 619 -16.62 14.79 -8.92
C TYR A 619 -16.55 15.22 -7.46
N PHE A 620 -16.66 16.53 -7.21
CA PHE A 620 -16.52 17.12 -5.89
C PHE A 620 -17.72 18.00 -5.56
N ARG A 621 -17.97 18.16 -4.26
CA ARG A 621 -18.94 19.14 -3.77
C ARG A 621 -18.42 20.57 -4.02
N PRO A 622 -19.31 21.54 -4.27
CA PRO A 622 -18.95 22.95 -4.46
C PRO A 622 -18.08 23.50 -3.32
N ASN A 623 -17.09 24.33 -3.65
CA ASN A 623 -16.26 25.01 -2.65
C ASN A 623 -16.85 26.37 -2.29
N GLY A 624 -17.79 26.37 -1.35
CA GLY A 624 -18.52 27.57 -0.97
C GLY A 624 -19.35 28.09 -2.16
N ARG A 625 -18.90 29.17 -2.80
CA ARG A 625 -19.59 29.83 -3.93
C ARG A 625 -19.01 29.53 -5.31
N PHE A 626 -17.98 28.68 -5.38
CA PHE A 626 -17.25 28.42 -6.62
C PHE A 626 -17.43 26.97 -7.08
N LEU A 627 -17.56 26.81 -8.40
CA LEU A 627 -17.44 25.57 -9.15
C LEU A 627 -16.22 25.65 -10.08
N ASP A 628 -15.83 24.51 -10.65
CA ASP A 628 -14.74 24.42 -11.63
C ASP A 628 -14.87 25.48 -12.74
N GLY A 629 -13.74 26.13 -13.04
CA GLY A 629 -13.64 27.06 -14.16
C GLY A 629 -13.93 26.42 -15.52
N GLY A 630 -13.84 25.09 -15.61
CA GLY A 630 -14.11 24.31 -16.81
C GLY A 630 -15.52 24.48 -17.38
N LEU A 631 -16.50 24.90 -16.56
CA LEU A 631 -17.87 25.17 -17.05
C LEU A 631 -17.97 26.40 -17.95
N LEU A 632 -17.07 27.39 -17.78
CA LEU A 632 -17.11 28.65 -18.53
C LEU A 632 -15.86 28.88 -19.38
N ALA A 633 -14.69 28.47 -18.88
CA ALA A 633 -13.39 28.78 -19.46
C ALA A 633 -12.42 27.59 -19.30
N ASN A 634 -12.79 26.39 -19.77
CA ASN A 634 -11.90 25.21 -19.65
C ASN A 634 -10.54 25.40 -20.35
N ASN A 635 -10.55 26.13 -21.47
CA ASN A 635 -9.37 26.69 -22.09
C ASN A 635 -9.31 28.19 -21.77
N PRO A 636 -8.40 28.65 -20.89
CA PRO A 636 -8.40 30.05 -20.43
C PRO A 636 -7.82 31.03 -21.46
N THR A 637 -7.44 30.59 -22.67
CA THR A 637 -6.66 31.42 -23.61
C THR A 637 -7.38 32.71 -23.99
N LEU A 638 -8.66 32.64 -24.37
CA LEU A 638 -9.43 33.81 -24.77
C LEU A 638 -9.67 34.77 -23.60
N ASP A 639 -10.01 34.22 -22.43
CA ASP A 639 -10.24 34.99 -21.21
C ASP A 639 -8.96 35.65 -20.70
N ALA A 640 -7.82 34.95 -20.79
CA ALA A 640 -6.51 35.48 -20.40
C ALA A 640 -6.04 36.61 -21.33
N MET A 641 -6.23 36.46 -22.65
CA MET A 641 -5.96 37.55 -23.59
C MET A 641 -6.83 38.78 -23.33
N THR A 642 -8.11 38.56 -22.98
CA THR A 642 -9.05 39.63 -22.61
C THR A 642 -8.57 40.34 -21.34
N GLU A 643 -8.23 39.60 -20.31
CA GLU A 643 -7.73 40.11 -19.02
C GLU A 643 -6.42 40.91 -19.19
N ILE A 644 -5.46 40.41 -20.00
CA ILE A 644 -4.19 41.10 -20.24
C ILE A 644 -4.41 42.40 -21.00
N HIS A 645 -5.33 42.40 -21.96
CA HIS A 645 -5.72 43.62 -22.64
C HIS A 645 -6.33 44.64 -21.67
N GLU A 646 -7.29 44.23 -20.82
CA GLU A 646 -7.91 45.09 -19.82
C GLU A 646 -6.90 45.64 -18.80
N TYR A 647 -5.98 44.80 -18.32
CA TYR A 647 -4.88 45.19 -17.45
C TYR A 647 -3.97 46.23 -18.09
N ASN A 648 -3.57 46.02 -19.35
CA ASN A 648 -2.74 46.97 -20.07
C ASN A 648 -3.47 48.30 -20.31
N GLN A 649 -4.76 48.28 -20.62
CA GLN A 649 -5.56 49.51 -20.77
C GLN A 649 -5.71 50.28 -19.44
N ASP A 650 -5.88 49.57 -18.33
CA ASP A 650 -5.93 50.18 -17.00
C ASP A 650 -4.59 50.84 -16.63
N LEU A 651 -3.46 50.19 -16.93
CA LEU A 651 -2.13 50.79 -16.74
C LEU A 651 -1.95 52.07 -17.56
N ILE A 652 -2.39 52.09 -18.82
CA ILE A 652 -2.34 53.30 -19.66
C ILE A 652 -3.15 54.42 -19.02
N ARG A 653 -4.36 54.11 -18.55
CA ARG A 653 -5.27 55.07 -17.90
C ARG A 653 -4.69 55.66 -16.61
N LYS A 654 -4.01 54.83 -15.82
CA LYS A 654 -3.31 55.23 -14.59
C LYS A 654 -2.02 56.02 -14.86
N GLY A 655 -1.73 56.38 -16.12
CA GLY A 655 -0.52 57.11 -16.51
C GLY A 655 0.76 56.27 -16.50
N GLN A 656 0.64 54.94 -16.48
CA GLN A 656 1.76 53.99 -16.39
C GLN A 656 2.02 53.27 -17.73
N ALA A 657 1.84 53.98 -18.85
CA ALA A 657 2.01 53.41 -20.20
C ALA A 657 3.42 52.84 -20.45
N ASN A 658 4.44 53.33 -19.74
CA ASN A 658 5.81 52.83 -19.81
C ASN A 658 5.99 51.40 -19.24
N LYS A 659 5.03 50.90 -18.45
CA LYS A 659 5.05 49.53 -17.91
C LYS A 659 4.32 48.54 -18.81
N VAL A 660 3.63 49.00 -19.84
CA VAL A 660 2.84 48.16 -20.75
C VAL A 660 3.75 47.45 -21.72
N LYS A 661 3.60 46.13 -21.79
CA LYS A 661 4.26 45.28 -22.78
C LYS A 661 3.20 44.60 -23.63
N LYS A 662 3.47 44.50 -24.93
CA LYS A 662 2.60 43.77 -25.86
C LYS A 662 2.90 42.28 -25.75
N LEU A 663 1.86 41.45 -25.81
CA LEU A 663 2.03 40.01 -25.97
C LEU A 663 2.63 39.73 -27.35
N SER A 664 3.65 38.88 -27.42
CA SER A 664 4.19 38.39 -28.70
C SER A 664 3.90 36.92 -28.96
N ILE A 665 3.82 36.11 -27.90
CA ILE A 665 3.66 34.66 -27.97
C ILE A 665 2.58 34.22 -26.99
N VAL A 666 1.69 33.35 -27.46
CA VAL A 666 0.70 32.65 -26.63
C VAL A 666 0.88 31.16 -26.84
N VAL A 667 1.18 30.43 -25.76
CA VAL A 667 1.31 28.98 -25.76
C VAL A 667 0.13 28.39 -24.99
N SER A 668 -0.70 27.60 -25.64
CA SER A 668 -1.82 26.88 -25.05
C SER A 668 -1.52 25.40 -24.98
N LEU A 669 -1.50 24.83 -23.77
CA LEU A 669 -1.21 23.42 -23.52
C LEU A 669 -2.47 22.67 -23.10
N GLY A 670 -2.80 21.61 -23.84
CA GLY A 670 -3.96 20.77 -23.57
C GLY A 670 -3.65 19.48 -22.81
N THR A 671 -4.67 18.88 -22.22
CA THR A 671 -4.56 17.64 -21.41
C THR A 671 -4.77 16.34 -22.21
N GLY A 672 -4.43 16.32 -23.49
CA GLY A 672 -4.68 15.21 -24.41
C GLY A 672 -6.04 15.29 -25.09
N ARG A 673 -6.08 15.01 -26.41
CA ARG A 673 -7.32 14.85 -27.19
C ARG A 673 -7.77 13.40 -27.15
N SER A 674 -9.02 13.17 -26.76
CA SER A 674 -9.62 11.83 -26.84
C SER A 674 -9.79 11.41 -28.32
N PRO A 675 -9.79 10.10 -28.62
CA PRO A 675 -10.05 9.61 -29.97
C PRO A 675 -11.48 9.94 -30.39
N GLN A 676 -11.67 10.22 -31.69
CA GLN A 676 -13.00 10.50 -32.23
C GLN A 676 -13.82 9.21 -32.28
N VAL A 677 -14.93 9.16 -31.52
CA VAL A 677 -15.83 8.01 -31.48
C VAL A 677 -17.16 8.36 -32.17
N PRO A 678 -17.66 7.54 -33.12
CA PRO A 678 -18.98 7.76 -33.71
C PRO A 678 -20.09 7.53 -32.68
N VAL A 679 -21.00 8.49 -32.54
CA VAL A 679 -22.20 8.36 -31.70
C VAL A 679 -23.36 7.83 -32.54
N THR A 680 -23.87 6.64 -32.22
CA THR A 680 -24.87 5.92 -33.04
C THR A 680 -26.32 6.15 -32.62
N CYS A 681 -26.58 6.75 -31.46
CA CYS A 681 -27.94 6.98 -30.94
C CYS A 681 -28.02 8.30 -30.16
N VAL A 682 -28.74 9.29 -30.69
CA VAL A 682 -29.09 10.56 -30.00
C VAL A 682 -30.63 10.71 -29.92
N ASP A 683 -31.37 9.63 -30.17
CA ASP A 683 -32.81 9.70 -30.36
C ASP A 683 -33.55 9.66 -29.01
N VAL A 684 -34.14 10.80 -28.62
CA VAL A 684 -34.84 10.99 -27.34
C VAL A 684 -36.32 11.25 -27.61
N PHE A 685 -37.06 10.22 -28.04
CA PHE A 685 -38.52 10.30 -28.19
C PHE A 685 -39.25 10.03 -26.86
N ARG A 686 -40.46 10.60 -26.72
CA ARG A 686 -41.36 10.41 -25.58
C ARG A 686 -41.89 8.96 -25.60
N PRO A 687 -41.58 8.12 -24.60
CA PRO A 687 -41.74 6.67 -24.72
C PRO A 687 -43.21 6.24 -24.63
N SER A 688 -43.60 5.30 -25.50
CA SER A 688 -44.93 4.68 -25.50
C SER A 688 -44.95 3.34 -24.76
N ASN A 689 -43.80 2.66 -24.65
CA ASN A 689 -43.65 1.33 -24.06
C ASN A 689 -42.42 1.22 -23.12
N PRO A 690 -42.37 0.24 -22.19
CA PRO A 690 -41.27 0.07 -21.24
C PRO A 690 -39.88 -0.14 -21.88
N TRP A 691 -39.81 -0.78 -23.05
CA TRP A 691 -38.56 -0.97 -23.79
C TRP A 691 -38.06 0.32 -24.46
N GLU A 692 -38.99 1.18 -24.92
CA GLU A 692 -38.64 2.51 -25.43
C GLU A 692 -38.18 3.43 -24.31
N LEU A 693 -38.73 3.29 -23.10
CA LEU A 693 -38.32 4.06 -21.93
C LEU A 693 -36.84 3.80 -21.57
N ALA A 694 -36.36 2.55 -21.67
CA ALA A 694 -34.94 2.23 -21.47
C ALA A 694 -34.04 2.89 -22.53
N LYS A 695 -34.46 2.89 -23.81
CA LYS A 695 -33.74 3.58 -24.90
C LYS A 695 -33.75 5.09 -24.74
N THR A 696 -34.87 5.70 -24.33
CA THR A 696 -34.98 7.13 -24.06
C THR A 696 -34.12 7.54 -22.86
N VAL A 697 -34.05 6.74 -21.80
CA VAL A 697 -33.19 7.00 -20.64
C VAL A 697 -31.71 6.92 -21.03
N PHE A 698 -31.33 5.93 -21.84
CA PHE A 698 -29.98 5.83 -22.39
C PHE A 698 -29.63 7.00 -23.30
N GLY A 699 -30.52 7.35 -24.25
CA GLY A 699 -30.35 8.49 -25.15
C GLY A 699 -30.30 9.84 -24.43
N ALA A 700 -31.13 10.04 -23.41
CA ALA A 700 -31.11 11.27 -22.59
C ALA A 700 -29.81 11.39 -21.77
N LYS A 701 -29.25 10.29 -21.29
CA LYS A 701 -27.96 10.27 -20.59
C LYS A 701 -26.80 10.62 -21.54
N GLU A 702 -26.77 10.03 -22.73
CA GLU A 702 -25.75 10.34 -23.75
C GLU A 702 -25.87 11.80 -24.23
N LEU A 703 -27.09 12.30 -24.47
CA LEU A 703 -27.31 13.71 -24.81
C LEU A 703 -26.86 14.65 -23.68
N GLY A 704 -27.17 14.31 -22.43
CA GLY A 704 -26.70 15.07 -21.27
C GLY A 704 -25.18 15.11 -21.16
N LYS A 705 -24.50 13.98 -21.43
CA LYS A 705 -23.04 13.91 -21.51
C LYS A 705 -22.50 14.77 -22.64
N MET A 706 -23.09 14.70 -23.84
CA MET A 706 -22.70 15.55 -24.97
C MET A 706 -22.80 17.04 -24.66
N VAL A 707 -23.83 17.48 -23.93
CA VAL A 707 -23.95 18.88 -23.50
C VAL A 707 -22.79 19.28 -22.58
N VAL A 708 -22.44 18.43 -21.62
CA VAL A 708 -21.29 18.67 -20.73
C VAL A 708 -19.98 18.71 -21.53
N ASP A 709 -19.80 17.77 -22.47
CA ASP A 709 -18.62 17.71 -23.33
C ASP A 709 -18.52 18.99 -24.19
N CYS A 710 -19.62 19.48 -24.77
CA CYS A 710 -19.64 20.74 -25.51
C CYS A 710 -19.36 21.97 -24.64
N CYS A 711 -19.85 21.99 -23.39
CA CYS A 711 -19.59 23.09 -22.45
C CYS A 711 -18.13 23.12 -21.98
N THR A 712 -17.48 21.96 -21.94
CA THR A 712 -16.13 21.81 -21.35
C THR A 712 -15.05 21.52 -22.39
N ASP A 713 -15.36 21.46 -23.69
CA ASP A 713 -14.40 21.21 -24.77
C ASP A 713 -13.30 22.29 -24.82
N PRO A 714 -12.03 21.93 -24.53
CA PRO A 714 -10.93 22.88 -24.57
C PRO A 714 -10.21 22.95 -25.95
N ASP A 715 -10.49 22.05 -26.90
CA ASP A 715 -9.76 21.95 -28.18
C ASP A 715 -10.53 22.37 -29.43
N GLY A 716 -11.86 22.47 -29.35
CA GLY A 716 -12.67 22.87 -30.49
C GLY A 716 -12.54 24.35 -30.84
N ARG A 717 -13.68 25.04 -30.94
CA ARG A 717 -13.73 26.41 -31.47
C ARG A 717 -12.97 27.43 -30.62
N ALA A 718 -12.69 27.15 -29.35
CA ALA A 718 -11.86 28.00 -28.51
C ALA A 718 -10.45 28.19 -29.10
N VAL A 719 -9.84 27.11 -29.60
CA VAL A 719 -8.51 27.12 -30.23
C VAL A 719 -8.54 27.89 -31.55
N ASP A 720 -9.53 27.64 -32.41
CA ASP A 720 -9.70 28.35 -33.69
C ASP A 720 -9.84 29.86 -33.48
N ARG A 721 -10.69 30.25 -32.52
CA ARG A 721 -10.90 31.66 -32.17
C ARG A 721 -9.59 32.25 -31.67
N ALA A 722 -8.94 31.63 -30.68
CA ALA A 722 -7.69 32.15 -30.13
C ALA A 722 -6.62 32.33 -31.21
N ARG A 723 -6.46 31.34 -32.10
CA ARG A 723 -5.54 31.41 -33.25
C ARG A 723 -5.85 32.59 -34.17
N ALA A 724 -7.08 32.71 -34.64
CA ALA A 724 -7.48 33.77 -35.57
C ALA A 724 -7.30 35.16 -34.94
N TRP A 725 -7.68 35.33 -33.67
CA TRP A 725 -7.48 36.59 -32.95
C TRP A 725 -6.01 36.91 -32.71
N CYS A 726 -5.16 35.91 -32.43
CA CYS A 726 -3.72 36.10 -32.33
C CYS A 726 -3.12 36.56 -33.66
N GLU A 727 -3.49 35.92 -34.77
CA GLU A 727 -3.05 36.28 -36.12
C GLU A 727 -3.43 37.73 -36.47
N MET A 728 -4.65 38.17 -36.11
CA MET A 728 -5.10 39.56 -36.31
C MET A 728 -4.26 40.60 -35.54
N VAL A 729 -3.72 40.23 -34.38
CA VAL A 729 -2.95 41.13 -33.51
C VAL A 729 -1.43 40.98 -33.71
N GLY A 730 -1.00 40.04 -34.56
CA GLY A 730 0.42 39.75 -34.81
C GLY A 730 1.10 38.92 -33.71
N ILE A 731 0.31 38.15 -32.95
CA ILE A 731 0.78 37.25 -31.90
C ILE A 731 0.97 35.85 -32.49
N GLN A 732 2.08 35.19 -32.17
CA GLN A 732 2.26 33.78 -32.55
C GLN A 732 1.56 32.86 -31.55
N TYR A 733 0.59 32.10 -32.05
CA TYR A 733 -0.19 31.15 -31.24
C TYR A 733 0.29 29.72 -31.44
N PHE A 734 0.67 29.06 -30.35
CA PHE A 734 1.07 27.65 -30.32
C PHE A 734 0.04 26.85 -29.53
N ARG A 735 -0.55 25.82 -30.14
CA ARG A 735 -1.43 24.86 -29.47
C ARG A 735 -0.74 23.51 -29.45
N LEU A 736 -0.26 23.09 -28.28
CA LEU A 736 0.37 21.79 -28.10
C LEU A 736 -0.58 20.88 -27.35
N ASN A 737 -1.10 19.87 -28.05
CA ASN A 737 -1.94 18.85 -27.43
C ASN A 737 -1.87 17.49 -28.17
N PRO A 738 -1.31 16.44 -27.55
CA PRO A 738 -1.21 15.12 -28.18
C PRO A 738 -2.57 14.49 -28.44
N GLN A 739 -2.64 13.66 -29.48
CA GLN A 739 -3.75 12.76 -29.71
C GLN A 739 -3.56 11.50 -28.86
N LEU A 740 -4.51 11.22 -27.97
CA LEU A 740 -4.46 10.02 -27.14
C LEU A 740 -5.14 8.85 -27.88
N GLY A 741 -4.61 7.64 -27.70
CA GLY A 741 -5.15 6.42 -28.29
C GLY A 741 -6.38 5.87 -27.55
N THR A 742 -6.62 6.33 -26.32
CA THR A 742 -7.73 5.89 -25.47
C THR A 742 -8.44 7.08 -24.84
N ASP A 743 -9.72 6.93 -24.54
CA ASP A 743 -10.48 7.94 -23.81
C ASP A 743 -10.19 7.84 -22.30
N ILE A 744 -9.38 8.77 -21.80
CA ILE A 744 -8.94 8.79 -20.41
C ILE A 744 -9.89 9.68 -19.59
N MET A 745 -10.46 9.08 -18.54
CA MET A 745 -11.37 9.76 -17.61
C MET A 745 -10.62 10.76 -16.72
N LEU A 746 -11.34 11.75 -16.20
CA LEU A 746 -10.77 12.83 -15.37
C LEU A 746 -10.20 12.34 -14.02
N ASP A 747 -10.70 11.22 -13.52
CA ASP A 747 -10.35 10.56 -12.25
C ASP A 747 -9.64 9.21 -12.47
N GLU A 748 -8.95 9.03 -13.60
CA GLU A 748 -8.18 7.82 -13.86
C GLU A 748 -7.11 7.59 -12.78
N VAL A 749 -7.05 6.37 -12.25
CA VAL A 749 -6.14 5.97 -11.16
C VAL A 749 -5.12 4.92 -11.61
N SER A 750 -5.32 4.28 -12.77
CA SER A 750 -4.43 3.26 -13.29
C SER A 750 -3.09 3.87 -13.74
N ASP A 751 -2.01 3.47 -13.07
CA ASP A 751 -0.65 3.89 -13.42
C ASP A 751 -0.30 3.51 -14.86
N THR A 752 -0.71 2.33 -15.31
CA THR A 752 -0.44 1.85 -16.67
C THR A 752 -1.08 2.73 -17.74
N VAL A 753 -2.35 3.11 -17.56
CA VAL A 753 -3.07 3.96 -18.51
C VAL A 753 -2.43 5.35 -18.57
N LEU A 754 -2.12 5.93 -17.41
CA LEU A 754 -1.49 7.24 -17.32
C LEU A 754 -0.07 7.23 -17.88
N VAL A 755 0.72 6.20 -17.62
CA VAL A 755 2.06 6.02 -18.21
C VAL A 755 1.96 5.89 -19.72
N ASN A 756 0.98 5.14 -20.25
CA ASN A 756 0.78 5.04 -21.69
C ASN A 756 0.38 6.39 -22.31
N ALA A 757 -0.45 7.20 -21.64
CA ALA A 757 -0.78 8.55 -22.08
C ALA A 757 0.46 9.47 -22.13
N LEU A 758 1.32 9.37 -21.11
CA LEU A 758 2.58 10.11 -21.09
C LEU A 758 3.55 9.61 -22.16
N TRP A 759 3.54 8.30 -22.45
CA TRP A 759 4.29 7.72 -23.57
C TRP A 759 3.79 8.27 -24.92
N GLU A 760 2.48 8.29 -25.16
CA GLU A 760 1.88 8.89 -26.37
C GLU A 760 2.23 10.39 -26.48
N THR A 761 2.31 11.09 -25.34
CA THR A 761 2.77 12.49 -25.29
C THR A 761 4.24 12.62 -25.71
N GLU A 762 5.12 11.70 -25.27
CA GLU A 762 6.51 11.66 -25.72
C GLU A 762 6.64 11.37 -27.23
N VAL A 763 5.81 10.47 -27.76
CA VAL A 763 5.74 10.21 -29.21
C VAL A 763 5.33 11.48 -29.95
N TYR A 764 4.30 12.18 -29.47
CA TYR A 764 3.86 13.45 -30.05
C TYR A 764 4.98 14.51 -30.05
N ILE A 765 5.71 14.66 -28.94
CA ILE A 765 6.85 15.59 -28.84
C ILE A 765 7.92 15.24 -29.88
N TYR A 766 8.19 13.95 -30.09
CA TYR A 766 9.15 13.49 -31.08
C TYR A 766 8.71 13.85 -32.51
N GLU A 767 7.44 13.58 -32.86
CA GLU A 767 6.87 13.91 -34.17
C GLU A 767 6.86 15.42 -34.45
N HIS A 768 6.62 16.24 -33.42
CA HIS A 768 6.48 17.69 -33.52
C HIS A 768 7.75 18.45 -33.10
N ARG A 769 8.91 17.79 -33.09
CA ARG A 769 10.17 18.39 -32.60
C ARG A 769 10.53 19.73 -33.24
N GLU A 770 10.21 19.93 -34.53
CA GLU A 770 10.48 21.18 -35.26
C GLU A 770 9.63 22.33 -34.73
N GLU A 771 8.37 22.05 -34.34
CA GLU A 771 7.47 23.04 -33.75
C GLU A 771 7.95 23.45 -32.35
N PHE A 772 8.40 22.49 -31.54
CA PHE A 772 9.03 22.77 -30.25
C PHE A 772 10.29 23.63 -30.42
N GLN A 773 11.14 23.31 -31.38
CA GLN A 773 12.35 24.08 -31.67
C GLN A 773 12.04 25.52 -32.04
N LYS A 774 11.08 25.72 -32.94
CA LYS A 774 10.62 27.05 -33.33
C LYS A 774 10.07 27.81 -32.12
N LEU A 775 9.27 27.16 -31.29
CA LEU A 775 8.75 27.77 -30.06
C LEU A 775 9.88 28.21 -29.12
N ILE A 776 10.84 27.35 -28.82
CA ILE A 776 11.97 27.67 -27.94
C ILE A 776 12.79 28.84 -28.51
N GLN A 777 13.07 28.83 -29.81
CA GLN A 777 13.80 29.91 -30.46
C GLN A 777 13.09 31.26 -30.29
N LEU A 778 11.76 31.28 -30.40
CA LEU A 778 10.96 32.50 -30.22
C LEU A 778 10.89 32.95 -28.76
N LEU A 779 10.73 32.01 -27.81
CA LEU A 779 10.70 32.32 -26.38
C LEU A 779 12.03 32.88 -25.84
N LEU A 780 13.15 32.49 -26.46
CA LEU A 780 14.49 32.99 -26.12
C LEU A 780 14.93 34.18 -26.97
N SER A 781 14.10 34.59 -27.94
CA SER A 781 14.41 35.76 -28.77
C SER A 781 14.25 37.07 -27.99
N PRO A 782 15.09 38.08 -28.25
CA PRO A 782 15.12 39.35 -27.50
C PRO A 782 13.89 40.27 -27.69
#